data_AF-A0A936HDI3-F1
#
_entry.id   AF-A0A936HDI3-F1
#
_cell.length_a   1.000
_cell.length_b   1.000
_cell.length_c   1.000
_cell.angle_alpha   90.00
_cell.angle_beta   90.00
_cell.angle_gamma   90.00
#
_symmetry.space_group_name_H-M   'P 1'
#
loop_
_entity.id
_entity.type
_entity.pdbx_description
1 polymer ?
#
loop_
_entity_poly.entity_id
_entity_poly.type
_entity_poly.pdbx_seq_one_letter_code
_entity_poly.pdbx_strand_id
1 'polypeptide(L)'
;MIDPHACTFVLGICNTEGEAIRHQLDACGAGNKNGEWRRLDVVPRKGTQPQPLSVLHHRDLQGFHRTVVLIGCCDPGMEEMIRATGRRVVAIDDRAMVAADGTLMDRRNSCTALEQVEALLGDRSPHLERDAIIANARGGIPALAEALWRKADPRKDPPKRAPRVDWADELGMPVDPPVEPGDRAAAVPVEAPKRPDPEWHEQHAKIAEQVWAVRKRDHERAKEALKAAAPPPQAEHVPTLEAAVEALRKQTGGVRRRVFATGRNAEREDDPELILVTAPEPFRPVLEDAIYRWMYETHGSPLTHRLEILALYESERKELALGGRARVVGVELHTDGARRPLVEALLRPDTRRELGLERLTIEISGIDAVSCRLTDALGSESRALSRLADWLLDDLLTGNRPLRAWRTSFLQPLRFRDKERFRRLRRELLREDDRLRTASGATGFKLVRPDDEERAYFLLQLRPHIVPIRDRDEIPPGEDGRDATLLSFERTDTKLSLRLTRADYDQAIAHDIVSVRLHLFAENCLVVEWTLAWEAVEDEEERRRGDPEEHRRLWRLYLERLPQAAPSLAAVLDLNRHARFVYSSYEAKEVSGNDAMKKRTLIRLMADGQVAAALNHAAGVSIRQPFEPWFRVFLQNALGAHVEPEDFEGEHIDLLSDDRARVISSVVAWGRQPTGEAGTEAFRCLRARLHMVEEYDSGWPYDPGFSETELEQGSYARFNAGGTWFGISSHSFVCLTFGDFGRKVVHGTHMACVYRRMFVLTLLHAAALQAFASDIPKSLEAWTPGERLPDAYRRLRPVFLRFTNLLWFHRVSSQVQGVELFERMQQQAGLEREYGRIQQEIADTDSYWQEESEIRREERMRALTLLGIPFAVMLALYGLRGKPGSKDGSEPTHDWWGWLLNRLGGMSDEWAAALVAVFVLVAGVVALFALRERDVITARNGIRRDATGASERGWRAGLNCLLAGLNRLLKRAFRDAVPVMLVARLATFVIVLAGLIVVSWLLAAAADGEFLAIALLLGLLAGVSYGVWLLVPARWRERVIGWRRRWQERLLAAKTGSSVESRND
;
A
#
# COMPACT_ATOMS: atom_id res chain seq x y z
N MET A 1 49.97 39.18 33.87
CA MET A 1 49.68 38.63 35.21
C MET A 1 48.54 39.44 35.79
N ILE A 2 47.33 38.91 35.68
CA ILE A 2 46.11 39.47 36.28
C ILE A 2 45.74 38.56 37.45
N ASP A 3 45.37 39.17 38.57
CA ASP A 3 45.06 38.57 39.86
C ASP A 3 43.78 37.69 39.79
N PRO A 4 43.82 36.42 40.21
CA PRO A 4 42.71 35.44 40.10
C PRO A 4 41.55 35.62 41.10
N HIS A 5 41.40 36.81 41.71
CA HIS A 5 40.30 37.15 42.61
C HIS A 5 39.27 38.14 42.01
N ALA A 6 39.17 38.21 40.68
CA ALA A 6 38.51 39.29 39.93
C ALA A 6 37.08 38.97 39.41
N CYS A 7 36.03 39.09 40.23
CA CYS A 7 34.65 38.80 39.80
C CYS A 7 34.00 39.89 38.92
N THR A 8 33.69 39.64 37.64
CA THR A 8 33.06 40.58 36.66
C THR A 8 31.51 40.66 36.78
N PHE A 9 30.89 41.84 36.58
CA PHE A 9 29.43 42.05 36.73
C PHE A 9 28.71 42.30 35.39
N VAL A 10 27.44 41.85 35.29
CA VAL A 10 26.54 41.99 34.12
C VAL A 10 25.25 42.70 34.54
N LEU A 11 24.77 43.66 33.73
CA LEU A 11 23.50 44.36 33.96
C LEU A 11 22.57 44.14 32.75
N GLY A 12 21.40 43.54 32.97
CA GLY A 12 20.42 43.21 31.92
C GLY A 12 18.98 43.41 32.40
N ILE A 13 18.07 43.76 31.49
CA ILE A 13 16.71 44.20 31.78
C ILE A 13 15.70 43.13 31.31
N CYS A 14 15.58 41.96 31.97
CA CYS A 14 14.34 41.15 32.10
C CYS A 14 14.54 39.76 32.78
N ASN A 15 13.42 39.16 33.25
CA ASN A 15 13.40 38.24 34.40
C ASN A 15 13.77 36.76 34.16
N THR A 16 13.63 36.21 32.94
CA THR A 16 13.76 34.77 32.65
C THR A 16 15.11 34.37 32.05
N GLU A 17 15.83 35.29 31.43
CA GLU A 17 17.09 35.02 30.72
C GLU A 17 18.30 34.98 31.67
N GLY A 18 18.29 35.82 32.71
CA GLY A 18 19.33 35.83 33.74
C GLY A 18 19.46 34.52 34.52
N GLU A 19 18.41 33.69 34.60
CA GLU A 19 18.47 32.37 35.23
C GLU A 19 19.12 31.30 34.34
N ALA A 20 18.91 31.36 33.02
CA ALA A 20 19.51 30.43 32.06
C ALA A 20 21.02 30.66 31.90
N ILE A 21 21.43 31.94 31.84
CA ILE A 21 22.84 32.33 31.81
C ILE A 21 23.53 31.90 33.12
N ARG A 22 22.92 32.12 34.28
CA ARG A 22 23.43 31.61 35.56
C ARG A 22 23.65 30.09 35.52
N HIS A 23 22.68 29.33 35.01
CA HIS A 23 22.79 27.87 34.88
C HIS A 23 23.92 27.43 33.94
N GLN A 24 24.15 28.14 32.83
CA GLN A 24 25.20 27.81 31.86
C GLN A 24 26.61 28.15 32.37
N LEU A 25 26.72 29.18 33.20
CA LEU A 25 27.95 29.58 33.89
C LEU A 25 28.31 28.66 35.04
N ASP A 26 27.30 28.21 35.80
CA ASP A 26 27.45 27.17 36.81
C ASP A 26 27.91 25.84 36.15
N ALA A 27 27.37 25.51 34.97
CA ALA A 27 27.75 24.32 34.20
C ALA A 27 29.18 24.37 33.61
N CYS A 28 29.70 25.57 33.30
CA CYS A 28 31.09 25.77 32.85
C CYS A 28 32.10 25.85 34.01
N GLY A 29 31.66 25.66 35.26
CA GLY A 29 32.51 25.67 36.45
C GLY A 29 33.00 27.06 36.86
N ALA A 30 32.30 28.13 36.45
CA ALA A 30 32.68 29.52 36.74
C ALA A 30 32.30 29.99 38.16
N GLY A 31 31.54 29.19 38.93
CA GLY A 31 31.24 29.47 40.34
C GLY A 31 32.31 28.91 41.28
N ASN A 32 33.15 29.77 41.87
CA ASN A 32 34.00 29.39 43.00
C ASN A 32 33.22 29.49 44.32
N LYS A 33 33.54 28.64 45.30
CA LYS A 33 32.78 28.33 46.53
C LYS A 33 32.42 29.53 47.44
N ASN A 34 32.92 30.74 47.18
CA ASN A 34 32.71 31.93 48.01
C ASN A 34 32.23 33.19 47.23
N GLY A 35 31.97 33.11 45.92
CA GLY A 35 31.51 34.26 45.13
C GLY A 35 29.99 34.26 44.92
N GLU A 36 29.26 35.12 45.64
CA GLU A 36 27.83 35.33 45.36
C GLU A 36 27.66 36.13 44.06
N TRP A 37 27.05 35.52 43.04
CA TRP A 37 26.54 36.25 41.87
C TRP A 37 25.41 37.19 42.30
N ARG A 38 25.60 38.51 42.17
CA ARG A 38 24.55 39.50 42.45
C ARG A 38 23.88 39.97 41.17
N ARG A 39 22.65 39.50 40.98
CA ARG A 39 21.73 39.96 39.94
C ARG A 39 21.07 41.27 40.40
N LEU A 40 21.10 42.28 39.55
CA LEU A 40 20.35 43.53 39.77
C LEU A 40 19.26 43.63 38.70
N ASP A 41 18.03 43.30 39.09
CA ASP A 41 16.87 43.39 38.21
C ASP A 41 16.36 44.83 38.13
N VAL A 42 16.45 45.43 36.95
CA VAL A 42 15.94 46.80 36.71
C VAL A 42 14.44 46.80 36.32
N VAL A 43 13.82 45.61 36.22
CA VAL A 43 12.37 45.45 35.95
C VAL A 43 11.71 44.75 37.14
N PRO A 44 10.55 45.23 37.63
CA PRO A 44 9.98 44.72 38.88
C PRO A 44 9.62 43.23 38.83
N ARG A 45 9.73 42.56 39.98
CA ARG A 45 8.99 41.32 40.23
C ARG A 45 7.49 41.62 40.17
N LYS A 46 6.72 40.67 39.64
CA LYS A 46 5.25 40.72 39.49
C LYS A 46 4.62 41.34 40.76
N GLY A 47 4.10 42.57 40.67
CA GLY A 47 3.43 43.29 41.76
C GLY A 47 4.10 44.54 42.35
N THR A 48 5.24 45.03 41.83
CA THR A 48 5.85 46.30 42.29
C THR A 48 5.93 47.36 41.18
N GLN A 49 5.77 48.65 41.52
CA GLN A 49 5.88 49.75 40.55
C GLN A 49 7.34 49.89 40.04
N PRO A 50 7.55 50.18 38.74
CA PRO A 50 8.89 50.34 38.18
C PRO A 50 9.59 51.56 38.82
N GLN A 51 10.79 51.36 39.38
CA GLN A 51 11.66 52.48 39.69
C GLN A 51 12.38 52.94 38.41
N PRO A 52 12.43 54.24 38.11
CA PRO A 52 13.17 54.73 36.96
C PRO A 52 14.68 54.45 37.11
N LEU A 53 15.36 54.16 36.01
CA LEU A 53 16.82 53.91 35.92
C LEU A 53 17.68 55.01 36.56
N SER A 54 17.13 56.22 36.72
CA SER A 54 17.73 57.35 37.43
C SER A 54 17.93 57.14 38.93
N VAL A 55 17.55 55.99 39.50
CA VAL A 55 17.65 55.66 40.93
C VAL A 55 18.89 54.81 41.26
N LEU A 56 19.67 54.34 40.27
CA LEU A 56 20.98 53.76 40.54
C LEU A 56 21.92 54.85 41.10
N HIS A 57 22.12 54.86 42.41
CA HIS A 57 23.02 55.83 43.03
C HIS A 57 24.47 55.43 42.72
N HIS A 58 25.36 56.41 42.59
CA HIS A 58 26.81 56.21 42.42
C HIS A 58 27.40 55.20 43.44
N ARG A 59 26.79 55.08 44.62
CA ARG A 59 27.16 54.15 45.68
C ARG A 59 26.85 52.68 45.34
N ASP A 60 25.80 52.41 44.59
CA ASP A 60 25.42 51.05 44.16
C ASP A 60 26.38 50.54 43.07
N LEU A 61 26.87 51.45 42.23
CA LEU A 61 27.83 51.17 41.16
C LEU A 61 29.27 50.97 41.67
N GLN A 62 29.61 51.50 42.84
CA GLN A 62 30.93 51.29 43.46
C GLN A 62 31.20 49.82 43.82
N GLY A 63 30.13 49.03 44.02
CA GLY A 63 30.21 47.58 44.22
C GLY A 63 30.51 46.79 42.95
N PHE A 64 30.46 47.42 41.76
CA PHE A 64 30.77 46.76 40.50
C PHE A 64 32.28 46.66 40.26
N HIS A 65 32.66 45.54 39.65
CA HIS A 65 34.03 45.21 39.35
C HIS A 65 34.58 45.98 38.15
N ARG A 66 35.89 45.84 37.93
CA ARG A 66 36.69 46.63 36.99
C ARG A 66 36.21 46.60 35.53
N THR A 67 35.45 45.60 35.12
CA THR A 67 34.83 45.53 33.78
C THR A 67 33.33 45.25 33.92
N VAL A 68 32.52 45.97 33.16
CA VAL A 68 31.07 45.80 33.07
C VAL A 68 30.71 45.63 31.60
N VAL A 69 29.98 44.55 31.27
CA VAL A 69 29.48 44.31 29.91
C VAL A 69 28.00 44.69 29.88
N LEU A 70 27.64 45.62 29.01
CA LEU A 70 26.27 46.07 28.79
C LEU A 70 25.79 45.52 27.46
N ILE A 71 24.66 44.83 27.45
CA ILE A 71 24.14 44.17 26.24
C ILE A 71 22.68 44.57 26.04
N GLY A 72 22.37 45.12 24.87
CA GLY A 72 21.01 45.54 24.50
C GLY A 72 20.44 46.69 25.33
N CYS A 73 21.25 47.34 26.16
CA CYS A 73 20.85 48.51 26.94
C CYS A 73 22.05 49.43 27.12
N CYS A 74 22.22 50.34 26.18
CA CYS A 74 23.35 51.26 26.15
C CYS A 74 22.83 52.69 26.12
N ASP A 75 22.11 53.10 27.17
CA ASP A 75 21.98 54.52 27.44
C ASP A 75 23.41 55.09 27.62
N PRO A 76 23.85 56.05 26.79
CA PRO A 76 25.19 56.62 26.88
C PRO A 76 25.44 57.23 28.26
N GLY A 77 24.40 57.77 28.89
CA GLY A 77 24.45 58.26 30.27
C GLY A 77 24.79 57.16 31.26
N MET A 78 24.23 55.96 31.11
CA MET A 78 24.57 54.81 31.95
C MET A 78 25.98 54.27 31.70
N GLU A 79 26.42 54.19 30.44
CA GLU A 79 27.80 53.83 30.12
C GLU A 79 28.79 54.82 30.75
N GLU A 80 28.54 56.11 30.59
CA GLU A 80 29.38 57.18 31.11
C GLU A 80 29.35 57.22 32.63
N MET A 81 28.19 57.00 33.25
CA MET A 81 28.04 56.87 34.70
C MET A 81 28.84 55.67 35.25
N ILE A 82 28.80 54.51 34.59
CA ILE A 82 29.58 53.35 35.00
C ILE A 82 31.09 53.59 34.75
N ARG A 83 31.46 54.18 33.62
CA ARG A 83 32.85 54.59 33.33
C ARG A 83 33.37 55.61 34.36
N ALA A 84 32.55 56.55 34.81
CA ALA A 84 32.88 57.56 35.81
C ALA A 84 33.22 56.96 37.18
N THR A 85 32.77 55.73 37.47
CA THR A 85 33.21 54.99 38.68
C THR A 85 34.60 54.35 38.52
N GLY A 86 35.27 54.55 37.38
CA GLY A 86 36.58 53.98 37.05
C GLY A 86 36.51 52.54 36.51
N ARG A 87 35.37 52.14 35.94
CA ARG A 87 35.11 50.78 35.43
C ARG A 87 35.21 50.79 33.90
N ARG A 88 35.77 49.73 33.32
CA ARG A 88 35.78 49.50 31.87
C ARG A 88 34.40 49.03 31.44
N VAL A 89 33.75 49.75 30.54
CA VAL A 89 32.45 49.35 29.98
C VAL A 89 32.62 48.82 28.57
N VAL A 90 32.18 47.58 28.33
CA VAL A 90 32.08 46.97 27.00
C VAL A 90 30.60 46.94 26.64
N ALA A 91 30.21 47.81 25.71
CA ALA A 91 28.85 47.86 25.19
C ALA A 91 28.75 46.96 23.96
N ILE A 92 27.80 46.03 23.96
CA ILE A 92 27.49 45.16 22.83
C ILE A 92 26.07 45.51 22.39
N ASP A 93 25.96 45.98 21.16
CA ASP A 93 24.71 46.44 20.57
C ASP A 93 24.69 46.06 19.09
N ASP A 94 23.52 45.70 18.58
CA ASP A 94 23.29 45.40 17.17
C ASP A 94 22.16 46.25 16.58
N ARG A 95 21.75 47.32 17.29
CA ARG A 95 20.62 48.18 16.92
C ARG A 95 21.03 49.64 16.74
N ALA A 96 20.17 50.36 16.02
CA ALA A 96 20.15 51.81 16.06
C ALA A 96 19.19 52.23 17.17
N MET A 97 19.65 53.08 18.08
CA MET A 97 18.87 53.58 19.21
C MET A 97 18.79 55.09 19.18
N VAL A 98 17.79 55.67 19.85
CA VAL A 98 17.73 57.11 20.08
C VAL A 98 18.08 57.35 21.54
N ALA A 99 19.17 58.09 21.79
CA ALA A 99 19.61 58.44 23.13
C ALA A 99 18.59 59.37 23.81
N ALA A 100 18.70 59.53 25.14
CA ALA A 100 17.76 60.37 25.92
C ALA A 100 17.72 61.85 25.46
N ASP A 101 18.77 62.33 24.79
CA ASP A 101 18.86 63.67 24.21
C ASP A 101 18.30 63.76 22.78
N GLY A 102 17.77 62.66 22.22
CA GLY A 102 17.21 62.59 20.87
C GLY A 102 18.22 62.21 19.79
N THR A 103 19.50 61.98 20.11
CA THR A 103 20.52 61.62 19.13
C THR A 103 20.37 60.17 18.68
N LEU A 104 20.27 59.93 17.36
CA LEU A 104 20.32 58.58 16.81
C LEU A 104 21.74 58.02 16.93
N MET A 105 21.91 57.01 17.77
CA MET A 105 23.12 56.22 17.89
C MET A 105 22.97 54.93 17.07
N ASP A 106 23.58 54.92 15.90
CA ASP A 106 23.64 53.72 15.05
C ASP A 106 24.86 52.88 15.44
N ARG A 107 24.62 51.80 16.19
CA ARG A 107 25.66 50.84 16.61
C ARG A 107 25.49 49.47 15.96
N ARG A 108 24.70 49.41 14.87
CA ARG A 108 24.47 48.18 14.12
C ARG A 108 25.80 47.60 13.64
N ASN A 109 25.99 46.32 13.89
CA ASN A 109 27.15 45.54 13.46
C ASN A 109 26.67 44.46 12.48
N SER A 110 27.54 44.02 11.56
CA SER A 110 27.27 42.85 10.70
C SER A 110 27.14 41.55 11.50
N CYS A 111 27.64 41.54 12.73
CA CYS A 111 27.52 40.45 13.68
C CYS A 111 26.37 40.72 14.66
N THR A 112 25.52 39.72 14.89
CA THR A 112 24.51 39.70 15.96
C THR A 112 25.17 39.95 17.32
N ALA A 113 24.41 40.41 18.32
CA ALA A 113 24.95 40.55 19.68
C ALA A 113 25.64 39.25 20.15
N LEU A 114 25.11 38.07 19.80
CA LEU A 114 25.74 36.78 20.09
C LEU A 114 27.10 36.61 19.39
N GLU A 115 27.18 36.82 18.08
CA GLU A 115 28.44 36.72 17.30
C GLU A 115 29.48 37.75 17.74
N GLN A 116 29.06 38.95 18.15
CA GLN A 116 29.94 39.96 18.72
C GLN A 116 30.53 39.50 20.04
N VAL A 117 29.74 38.81 20.86
CA VAL A 117 30.26 38.27 22.10
C VAL A 117 31.14 37.04 21.85
N GLU A 118 30.80 36.17 20.90
CA GLU A 118 31.68 35.08 20.45
C GLU A 118 33.03 35.61 19.93
N ALA A 119 33.02 36.69 19.14
CA ALA A 119 34.22 37.36 18.66
C ALA A 119 35.03 38.01 19.79
N LEU A 120 34.36 38.55 20.83
CA LEU A 120 35.01 39.03 22.06
C LEU A 120 35.66 37.90 22.86
N LEU A 121 35.19 36.66 22.72
CA LEU A 121 35.76 35.48 23.37
C LEU A 121 36.86 34.75 22.55
N GLY A 122 36.85 34.87 21.21
CA GLY A 122 37.92 34.44 20.30
C GLY A 122 37.97 32.93 19.93
N ASP A 123 38.58 32.60 18.79
CA ASP A 123 38.55 31.27 18.13
C ASP A 123 39.89 30.47 18.17
N ARG A 124 40.77 30.74 19.15
CA ARG A 124 42.01 29.95 19.39
C ARG A 124 42.32 29.83 20.89
N SER A 125 41.90 28.73 21.52
CA SER A 125 42.25 28.41 22.91
C SER A 125 43.44 27.43 22.96
N PRO A 126 44.54 27.79 23.64
CA PRO A 126 44.80 27.10 24.91
C PRO A 126 45.39 27.95 26.07
N HIS A 127 45.49 29.28 25.97
CA HIS A 127 46.14 30.09 27.04
C HIS A 127 45.38 31.33 27.53
N LEU A 128 44.05 31.35 27.40
CA LEU A 128 43.22 32.27 28.18
C LEU A 128 42.60 31.51 29.36
N GLU A 129 43.11 31.85 30.55
CA GLU A 129 42.47 31.58 31.83
C GLU A 129 41.02 32.08 31.81
N ARG A 130 40.17 31.29 32.48
CA ARG A 130 38.76 31.55 32.80
C ARG A 130 38.58 33.01 33.17
N ASP A 131 37.67 33.75 32.51
CA ASP A 131 36.91 34.91 33.03
C ASP A 131 36.35 35.82 31.91
N ALA A 132 35.46 35.29 31.07
CA ALA A 132 34.62 36.12 30.20
C ALA A 132 33.29 35.43 29.88
N ILE A 133 32.18 36.17 29.97
CA ILE A 133 30.80 35.64 30.01
C ILE A 133 29.86 36.54 29.16
N ILE A 134 28.98 35.88 28.38
CA ILE A 134 28.13 36.41 27.29
C ILE A 134 26.63 36.39 27.65
N ALA A 135 25.82 37.38 27.19
CA ALA A 135 24.35 37.32 27.23
C ALA A 135 23.59 38.20 26.20
N ASN A 136 22.74 37.58 25.35
CA ASN A 136 22.01 38.15 24.20
C ASN A 136 20.50 38.40 24.51
N ALA A 137 19.79 39.13 23.65
CA ALA A 137 18.33 39.35 23.68
C ALA A 137 17.56 38.42 22.72
N ARG A 138 16.44 37.89 23.23
CA ARG A 138 15.33 37.19 22.54
C ARG A 138 15.55 35.70 22.23
N GLY A 139 15.02 34.88 23.14
CA GLY A 139 14.17 33.71 22.86
C GLY A 139 14.72 32.64 21.91
N GLY A 140 15.35 31.60 22.46
CA GLY A 140 15.68 30.36 21.73
C GLY A 140 16.63 29.39 22.44
N ILE A 141 16.74 29.45 23.78
CA ILE A 141 17.90 28.87 24.49
C ILE A 141 17.72 27.44 25.03
N PRO A 142 16.53 26.90 25.36
CA PRO A 142 16.45 25.53 25.89
C PRO A 142 16.99 24.46 24.92
N ALA A 143 16.70 24.58 23.61
CA ALA A 143 17.14 23.64 22.59
C ALA A 143 18.63 23.82 22.22
N LEU A 144 19.14 25.06 22.21
CA LEU A 144 20.57 25.32 21.99
C LEU A 144 21.41 24.86 23.19
N ALA A 145 20.94 25.09 24.42
CA ALA A 145 21.57 24.58 25.62
C ALA A 145 21.55 23.05 25.68
N GLU A 146 20.46 22.40 25.26
CA GLU A 146 20.39 20.95 25.14
C GLU A 146 21.29 20.40 24.02
N ALA A 147 21.35 21.06 22.86
CA ALA A 147 22.23 20.68 21.76
C ALA A 147 23.71 20.86 22.11
N LEU A 148 24.08 21.95 22.79
CA LEU A 148 25.43 22.17 23.30
C LEU A 148 25.76 21.21 24.45
N TRP A 149 24.80 20.85 25.31
CA TRP A 149 24.96 19.84 26.37
C TRP A 149 25.24 18.46 25.78
N ARG A 150 24.43 18.01 24.81
CA ARG A 150 24.64 16.74 24.09
C ARG A 150 25.95 16.71 23.30
N LYS A 151 26.44 17.87 22.85
CA LYS A 151 27.74 18.00 22.15
C LYS A 151 28.94 18.00 23.12
N ALA A 152 28.76 18.52 24.33
CA ALA A 152 29.78 18.57 25.37
C ALA A 152 29.93 17.24 26.14
N ASP A 153 28.83 16.51 26.38
CA ASP A 153 28.83 15.17 26.98
C ASP A 153 27.65 14.33 26.42
N PRO A 154 27.85 13.54 25.34
CA PRO A 154 26.78 12.82 24.65
C PRO A 154 26.07 11.73 25.47
N ARG A 155 26.54 11.45 26.70
CA ARG A 155 26.11 10.30 27.51
C ARG A 155 25.18 10.67 28.67
N LYS A 156 24.84 11.95 28.85
CA LYS A 156 24.02 12.42 29.98
C LYS A 156 22.77 13.16 29.52
N ASP A 157 21.62 12.75 30.07
CA ASP A 157 20.39 13.54 29.97
C ASP A 157 20.53 14.88 30.70
N PRO A 158 19.90 15.97 30.19
CA PRO A 158 19.93 17.27 30.85
C PRO A 158 19.20 17.19 32.21
N PRO A 159 19.68 17.93 33.24
CA PRO A 159 19.15 17.81 34.60
C PRO A 159 17.70 18.34 34.70
N LYS A 160 16.75 17.42 34.95
CA LYS A 160 15.36 17.74 35.26
C LYS A 160 15.23 18.08 36.77
N ARG A 161 15.44 19.35 37.15
CA ARG A 161 15.29 19.97 38.51
C ARG A 161 16.47 19.84 39.49
N ALA A 162 16.70 20.92 40.27
CA ALA A 162 17.64 21.03 41.39
C ALA A 162 16.88 21.12 42.76
N PRO A 163 17.53 20.93 43.92
CA PRO A 163 17.38 19.74 44.76
C PRO A 163 16.36 19.89 45.90
N ARG A 164 15.75 18.77 46.28
CA ARG A 164 15.31 18.52 47.66
C ARG A 164 16.36 17.61 48.30
N VAL A 165 16.97 18.06 49.39
CA VAL A 165 17.70 17.17 50.30
C VAL A 165 16.78 16.89 51.47
N ASP A 166 16.39 15.63 51.64
CA ASP A 166 16.48 14.99 52.95
C ASP A 166 16.62 13.46 52.79
N TRP A 167 17.33 12.88 53.75
CA TRP A 167 18.06 11.61 53.71
C TRP A 167 17.18 10.37 53.93
N ALA A 168 17.60 9.21 53.39
CA ALA A 168 17.48 7.93 54.07
C ALA A 168 18.34 6.85 53.37
N ASP A 169 19.50 6.59 53.96
CA ASP A 169 20.41 5.45 53.78
C ASP A 169 19.78 4.11 54.21
N GLU A 170 18.65 3.69 53.64
CA GLU A 170 18.08 2.39 54.01
C GLU A 170 17.67 1.54 52.80
N LEU A 171 18.45 0.46 52.67
CA LEU A 171 18.13 -0.84 52.06
C LEU A 171 18.74 -1.09 50.68
N GLY A 172 19.93 -1.67 50.71
CA GLY A 172 20.64 -2.20 49.55
C GLY A 172 20.08 -3.51 48.99
N MET A 173 20.42 -3.69 47.70
CA MET A 173 20.51 -4.94 46.90
C MET A 173 19.18 -5.64 46.49
N PRO A 174 19.21 -6.56 45.49
CA PRO A 174 19.89 -6.57 44.19
C PRO A 174 18.90 -6.86 43.01
N VAL A 175 19.45 -6.95 41.79
CA VAL A 175 18.79 -7.18 40.49
C VAL A 175 18.28 -8.63 40.32
N ASP A 176 17.11 -8.82 39.68
CA ASP A 176 16.78 -9.98 38.82
C ASP A 176 15.55 -9.70 37.88
N PRO A 177 15.31 -10.47 36.79
CA PRO A 177 14.89 -9.96 35.47
C PRO A 177 13.42 -10.33 35.05
N PRO A 178 12.99 -10.23 33.77
CA PRO A 178 11.70 -9.66 33.39
C PRO A 178 10.49 -10.60 33.58
N VAL A 179 9.33 -10.02 33.89
CA VAL A 179 8.03 -10.73 33.97
C VAL A 179 7.21 -10.46 32.71
N GLU A 180 6.72 -11.54 32.08
CA GLU A 180 5.77 -11.56 30.96
C GLU A 180 4.34 -11.11 31.35
N PRO A 181 3.49 -10.73 30.38
CA PRO A 181 2.30 -9.92 30.65
C PRO A 181 1.07 -10.77 31.01
N GLY A 182 0.53 -10.54 32.20
CA GLY A 182 -0.73 -11.11 32.65
C GLY A 182 -1.36 -10.26 33.75
N ASP A 183 -2.66 -10.01 33.60
CA ASP A 183 -3.61 -9.50 34.59
C ASP A 183 -3.76 -7.98 34.80
N ARG A 184 -4.72 -7.48 34.01
CA ARG A 184 -5.51 -6.28 34.25
C ARG A 184 -6.38 -6.45 35.51
N ALA A 185 -6.22 -5.56 36.49
CA ALA A 185 -7.34 -4.96 37.22
C ALA A 185 -6.85 -3.81 38.14
N ALA A 186 -7.39 -2.60 37.88
CA ALA A 186 -7.67 -1.48 38.80
C ALA A 186 -7.28 -0.14 38.15
N ALA A 187 -8.21 0.42 37.38
CA ALA A 187 -8.12 1.81 36.95
C ALA A 187 -8.24 2.72 38.18
N VAL A 188 -7.14 3.39 38.52
CA VAL A 188 -7.16 4.57 39.40
C VAL A 188 -7.89 5.69 38.65
N PRO A 189 -8.88 6.36 39.23
CA PRO A 189 -9.51 7.50 38.59
C PRO A 189 -8.47 8.62 38.54
N VAL A 190 -8.05 8.98 37.33
CA VAL A 190 -7.28 10.20 37.09
C VAL A 190 -8.23 11.36 37.36
N GLU A 191 -8.01 12.08 38.46
CA GLU A 191 -8.69 13.34 38.71
C GLU A 191 -8.47 14.27 37.51
N ALA A 192 -9.57 14.75 36.93
CA ALA A 192 -9.55 15.78 35.91
C ALA A 192 -8.72 16.98 36.41
N PRO A 193 -7.89 17.61 35.55
CA PRO A 193 -7.09 18.75 35.97
C PRO A 193 -8.00 19.81 36.58
N LYS A 194 -7.70 20.19 37.83
CA LYS A 194 -8.40 21.27 38.51
C LYS A 194 -8.42 22.49 37.60
N ARG A 195 -9.62 23.06 37.41
CA ARG A 195 -9.82 24.32 36.68
C ARG A 195 -8.76 25.33 37.15
N PRO A 196 -8.16 26.10 36.23
CA PRO A 196 -7.21 27.14 36.60
C PRO A 196 -7.87 28.12 37.59
N ASP A 197 -7.07 28.57 38.55
CA ASP A 197 -7.45 29.50 39.60
C ASP A 197 -8.12 30.76 38.97
N PRO A 198 -9.32 31.18 39.42
CA PRO A 198 -9.95 32.42 38.96
C PRO A 198 -9.03 33.65 39.07
N GLU A 199 -8.11 33.65 40.05
CA GLU A 199 -7.12 34.72 40.23
C GLU A 199 -6.09 34.78 39.08
N TRP A 200 -5.83 33.64 38.43
CA TRP A 200 -4.95 33.55 37.26
C TRP A 200 -5.57 34.26 36.04
N HIS A 201 -6.87 34.07 35.81
CA HIS A 201 -7.59 34.74 34.73
C HIS A 201 -7.69 36.24 34.95
N GLU A 202 -7.92 36.70 36.19
CA GLU A 202 -7.99 38.13 36.51
C GLU A 202 -6.62 38.82 36.36
N GLN A 203 -5.53 38.16 36.77
CA GLN A 203 -4.18 38.70 36.57
C GLN A 203 -3.79 38.77 35.09
N HIS A 204 -4.12 37.76 34.29
CA HIS A 204 -3.85 37.79 32.85
C HIS A 204 -4.70 38.84 32.12
N ALA A 205 -5.95 39.06 32.54
CA ALA A 205 -6.79 40.14 32.03
C ALA A 205 -6.21 41.54 32.34
N LYS A 206 -5.71 41.76 33.58
CA LYS A 206 -5.02 43.00 33.96
C LYS A 206 -3.72 43.24 33.19
N ILE A 207 -2.95 42.17 32.92
CA ILE A 207 -1.73 42.26 32.10
C ILE A 207 -2.09 42.60 30.64
N ALA A 208 -3.14 42.00 30.10
CA ALA A 208 -3.64 42.33 28.77
C ALA A 208 -4.09 43.81 28.68
N GLU A 209 -4.80 44.34 29.68
CA GLU A 209 -5.16 45.77 29.76
C GLU A 209 -3.94 46.69 29.84
N GLN A 210 -2.89 46.30 30.55
CA GLN A 210 -1.67 47.10 30.66
C GLN A 210 -0.85 47.11 29.37
N VAL A 211 -0.72 45.96 28.70
CA VAL A 211 -0.12 45.87 27.36
C VAL A 211 -0.91 46.73 26.37
N TRP A 212 -2.25 46.69 26.47
CA TRP A 212 -3.14 47.53 25.67
C TRP A 212 -2.90 49.04 25.91
N ALA A 213 -2.74 49.48 27.16
CA ALA A 213 -2.48 50.87 27.50
C ALA A 213 -1.11 51.39 27.02
N VAL A 214 -0.09 50.51 26.92
CA VAL A 214 1.23 50.86 26.37
C VAL A 214 1.15 50.97 24.85
N ARG A 215 0.55 49.98 24.17
CA ARG A 215 0.31 50.04 22.72
C ARG A 215 -0.54 51.24 22.31
N LYS A 216 -1.54 51.61 23.13
CA LYS A 216 -2.33 52.84 22.94
C LYS A 216 -1.45 54.11 22.94
N ARG A 217 -0.42 54.17 23.79
CA ARG A 217 0.52 55.31 23.83
C ARG A 217 1.46 55.35 22.63
N ASP A 218 1.97 54.20 22.20
CA ASP A 218 2.81 54.10 21.00
C ASP A 218 2.00 54.38 19.73
N HIS A 219 0.72 54.00 19.72
CA HIS A 219 -0.26 54.39 18.72
C HIS A 219 -0.49 55.90 18.67
N GLU A 220 -0.64 56.58 19.82
CA GLU A 220 -0.76 58.05 19.87
C GLU A 220 0.53 58.78 19.41
N ARG A 221 1.71 58.19 19.61
CA ARG A 221 2.97 58.71 19.04
C ARG A 221 3.06 58.49 17.53
N ALA A 222 2.66 57.32 17.04
CA ALA A 222 2.53 57.05 15.61
C ALA A 222 1.50 58.00 14.96
N LYS A 223 0.41 58.33 15.66
CA LYS A 223 -0.63 59.31 15.28
C LYS A 223 -0.09 60.73 15.14
N GLU A 224 0.88 61.15 15.95
CA GLU A 224 1.55 62.45 15.78
C GLU A 224 2.50 62.47 14.57
N ALA A 225 3.22 61.37 14.31
CA ALA A 225 4.05 61.21 13.11
C ALA A 225 3.21 61.10 11.82
N LEU A 226 2.03 60.48 11.89
CA LEU A 226 1.08 60.27 10.78
C LEU A 226 0.23 61.51 10.45
N LYS A 227 0.09 62.49 11.36
CA LYS A 227 -0.65 63.76 11.10
C LYS A 227 -0.07 64.58 9.93
N ALA A 228 1.14 64.28 9.46
CA ALA A 228 1.74 64.90 8.27
C ALA A 228 1.33 64.24 6.93
N ALA A 229 0.69 63.07 6.95
CA ALA A 229 0.18 62.35 5.79
C ALA A 229 -1.35 62.15 5.91
N ALA A 230 -2.07 62.06 4.79
CA ALA A 230 -3.53 61.92 4.80
C ALA A 230 -4.00 60.75 5.70
N PRO A 231 -4.98 60.94 6.60
CA PRO A 231 -5.16 60.09 7.78
C PRO A 231 -5.65 58.66 7.44
N PRO A 232 -5.11 57.62 8.11
CA PRO A 232 -5.76 56.31 8.21
C PRO A 232 -7.06 56.36 9.02
N PRO A 233 -8.04 55.48 8.76
CA PRO A 233 -9.25 55.37 9.55
C PRO A 233 -8.88 55.10 11.00
N GLN A 234 -9.63 55.72 11.91
CA GLN A 234 -9.46 55.54 13.35
C GLN A 234 -9.62 54.06 13.71
N ALA A 235 -8.58 53.44 14.30
CA ALA A 235 -8.60 52.04 14.72
C ALA A 235 -9.60 51.74 15.86
N GLU A 236 -10.10 52.78 16.55
CA GLU A 236 -11.06 52.63 17.66
C GLU A 236 -12.43 52.06 17.24
N HIS A 237 -12.74 51.93 15.94
CA HIS A 237 -14.06 51.49 15.45
C HIS A 237 -14.04 50.35 14.42
N VAL A 238 -12.95 49.60 14.32
CA VAL A 238 -12.91 48.44 13.43
C VAL A 238 -13.20 47.18 14.25
N PRO A 239 -14.42 46.59 14.15
CA PRO A 239 -14.85 45.54 15.07
C PRO A 239 -14.28 44.15 14.76
N THR A 240 -13.70 43.92 13.57
CA THR A 240 -13.20 42.61 13.16
C THR A 240 -11.99 42.72 12.22
N LEU A 241 -11.20 41.65 12.08
CA LEU A 241 -10.13 41.55 11.08
C LEU A 241 -10.66 41.76 9.66
N GLU A 242 -11.87 41.27 9.34
CA GLU A 242 -12.52 41.56 8.04
C GLU A 242 -12.73 43.06 7.85
N ALA A 243 -13.24 43.75 8.87
CA ALA A 243 -13.47 45.18 8.79
C ALA A 243 -12.15 45.96 8.65
N ALA A 244 -11.06 45.49 9.29
CA ALA A 244 -9.74 46.11 9.18
C ALA A 244 -9.18 45.95 7.78
N VAL A 245 -9.19 44.73 7.27
CA VAL A 245 -8.74 44.43 5.91
C VAL A 245 -9.56 45.18 4.87
N GLU A 246 -10.88 45.26 5.03
CA GLU A 246 -11.76 45.97 4.10
C GLU A 246 -11.58 47.49 4.19
N ALA A 247 -11.42 48.06 5.39
CA ALA A 247 -11.12 49.47 5.57
C ALA A 247 -9.77 49.85 4.94
N LEU A 248 -8.74 49.03 5.19
CA LEU A 248 -7.42 49.21 4.58
C LEU A 248 -7.47 49.02 3.07
N ARG A 249 -8.24 48.04 2.57
CA ARG A 249 -8.45 47.84 1.12
C ARG A 249 -9.11 49.06 0.50
N LYS A 250 -10.16 49.62 1.11
CA LYS A 250 -10.84 50.83 0.62
C LYS A 250 -9.91 52.04 0.59
N GLN A 251 -9.03 52.17 1.58
CA GLN A 251 -8.13 53.33 1.67
C GLN A 251 -6.92 53.23 0.73
N THR A 252 -6.34 52.03 0.61
CA THR A 252 -5.05 51.84 -0.07
C THR A 252 -5.20 51.25 -1.47
N GLY A 253 -6.32 50.55 -1.74
CA GLY A 253 -6.48 49.67 -2.91
C GLY A 253 -5.50 48.49 -2.96
N GLY A 254 -4.59 48.36 -1.97
CA GLY A 254 -3.46 47.44 -1.99
C GLY A 254 -3.57 46.26 -1.02
N VAL A 255 -4.44 46.34 0.00
CA VAL A 255 -4.60 45.23 0.94
C VAL A 255 -5.34 44.05 0.32
N ARG A 256 -4.72 42.88 0.42
CA ARG A 256 -5.27 41.61 -0.04
C ARG A 256 -5.14 40.61 1.09
N ARG A 257 -6.17 39.79 1.27
CA ARG A 257 -6.21 38.73 2.26
C ARG A 257 -6.78 37.50 1.61
N ARG A 258 -6.25 36.35 1.99
CA ARG A 258 -6.86 35.04 1.78
C ARG A 258 -6.64 34.18 3.01
N VAL A 259 -7.69 33.49 3.42
CA VAL A 259 -7.62 32.50 4.50
C VAL A 259 -7.50 31.14 3.83
N PHE A 260 -6.58 30.33 4.33
CA PHE A 260 -6.40 28.94 3.97
C PHE A 260 -6.56 28.14 5.26
N ALA A 261 -7.32 27.05 5.27
CA ALA A 261 -7.06 26.05 6.29
C ALA A 261 -5.67 25.44 6.01
N THR A 262 -4.82 25.25 7.00
CA THR A 262 -3.52 24.56 6.81
C THR A 262 -3.74 23.06 6.59
N GLY A 263 -4.74 22.53 7.28
CA GLY A 263 -5.30 21.18 7.13
C GLY A 263 -6.53 21.14 6.22
N ARG A 264 -7.49 20.25 6.49
CA ARG A 264 -8.59 19.94 5.56
C ARG A 264 -9.83 20.78 5.80
N ASN A 265 -10.17 21.03 7.06
CA ASN A 265 -11.41 21.70 7.40
C ASN A 265 -11.12 22.84 8.39
N ALA A 266 -11.50 24.06 8.02
CA ALA A 266 -11.40 25.23 8.88
C ALA A 266 -12.23 25.07 10.17
N GLU A 267 -13.26 24.23 10.15
CA GLU A 267 -14.14 23.98 11.30
C GLU A 267 -13.58 22.97 12.31
N ARG A 268 -12.53 22.20 11.98
CA ARG A 268 -11.88 21.33 12.96
C ARG A 268 -11.06 22.21 13.91
N GLU A 269 -11.42 22.22 15.20
CA GLU A 269 -10.68 22.96 16.25
C GLU A 269 -9.17 22.67 16.26
N ASP A 270 -8.75 21.52 15.72
CA ASP A 270 -7.36 21.08 15.68
C ASP A 270 -6.54 21.57 14.47
N ASP A 271 -7.17 21.97 13.36
CA ASP A 271 -6.45 22.38 12.14
C ASP A 271 -6.23 23.91 12.13
N PRO A 272 -4.98 24.41 12.16
CA PRO A 272 -4.75 25.85 12.14
C PRO A 272 -5.28 26.49 10.86
N GLU A 273 -5.90 27.67 10.97
CA GLU A 273 -6.12 28.53 9.82
C GLU A 273 -4.85 29.34 9.55
N LEU A 274 -4.39 29.35 8.30
CA LEU A 274 -3.36 30.25 7.80
C LEU A 274 -4.01 31.46 7.13
N ILE A 275 -3.84 32.62 7.75
CA ILE A 275 -4.21 33.91 7.14
C ILE A 275 -3.01 34.45 6.38
N LEU A 276 -3.10 34.46 5.05
CA LEU A 276 -2.15 35.14 4.19
C LEU A 276 -2.66 36.56 3.91
N VAL A 277 -1.87 37.57 4.24
CA VAL A 277 -2.25 38.97 4.06
C VAL A 277 -1.10 39.79 3.50
N THR A 278 -1.40 40.68 2.55
CA THR A 278 -0.48 41.73 2.11
C THR A 278 -1.02 43.09 2.50
N ALA A 279 -0.17 43.96 3.03
CA ALA A 279 -0.51 45.36 3.31
C ALA A 279 0.66 46.30 3.03
N PRO A 280 0.44 47.59 2.77
CA PRO A 280 1.55 48.54 2.74
C PRO A 280 2.17 48.69 4.14
N GLU A 281 3.50 48.80 4.22
CA GLU A 281 4.25 48.85 5.49
C GLU A 281 3.73 49.90 6.51
N PRO A 282 3.29 51.12 6.11
CA PRO A 282 2.77 52.10 7.09
C PRO A 282 1.51 51.64 7.83
N PHE A 283 0.76 50.68 7.28
CA PHE A 283 -0.46 50.14 7.89
C PHE A 283 -0.22 48.92 8.77
N ARG A 284 1.04 48.51 8.92
CA ARG A 284 1.46 47.38 9.73
C ARG A 284 0.96 47.44 11.17
N PRO A 285 1.09 48.54 11.95
CA PRO A 285 0.58 48.58 13.32
C PRO A 285 -0.94 48.37 13.39
N VAL A 286 -1.67 48.88 12.40
CA VAL A 286 -3.12 48.73 12.31
C VAL A 286 -3.49 47.27 12.04
N LEU A 287 -2.75 46.59 11.16
CA LEU A 287 -2.98 45.18 10.86
C LEU A 287 -2.61 44.29 12.06
N GLU A 288 -1.49 44.56 12.73
CA GLU A 288 -1.10 43.86 13.97
C GLU A 288 -2.19 44.00 15.03
N ASP A 289 -2.65 45.22 15.33
CA ASP A 289 -3.69 45.45 16.33
C ASP A 289 -5.00 44.74 15.96
N ALA A 290 -5.37 44.76 14.67
CA ALA A 290 -6.56 44.05 14.18
C ALA A 290 -6.42 42.53 14.32
N ILE A 291 -5.26 41.97 14.03
CA ILE A 291 -4.93 40.56 14.22
C ILE A 291 -5.03 40.18 15.70
N TYR A 292 -4.36 40.93 16.58
CA TYR A 292 -4.36 40.66 18.02
C TYR A 292 -5.77 40.74 18.61
N ARG A 293 -6.54 41.75 18.18
CA ARG A 293 -7.92 41.92 18.61
C ARG A 293 -8.80 40.77 18.13
N TRP A 294 -8.71 40.40 16.85
CA TRP A 294 -9.45 39.28 16.30
C TRP A 294 -9.13 37.97 17.02
N MET A 295 -7.84 37.69 17.25
CA MET A 295 -7.42 36.52 18.04
C MET A 295 -8.04 36.51 19.44
N TYR A 296 -8.05 37.66 20.11
CA TYR A 296 -8.61 37.80 21.45
C TYR A 296 -10.14 37.60 21.46
N GLU A 297 -10.85 38.23 20.53
CA GLU A 297 -12.32 38.20 20.45
C GLU A 297 -12.85 36.83 19.99
N THR A 298 -12.22 36.18 19.01
CA THR A 298 -12.67 34.90 18.46
C THR A 298 -12.41 33.73 19.40
N HIS A 299 -11.33 33.79 20.18
CA HIS A 299 -10.85 32.63 20.92
C HIS A 299 -10.85 32.78 22.44
N GLY A 300 -11.29 33.93 22.98
CA GLY A 300 -11.49 34.12 24.42
C GLY A 300 -10.23 34.08 25.29
N SER A 301 -9.04 33.98 24.68
CA SER A 301 -7.73 34.01 25.34
C SER A 301 -6.65 34.51 24.36
N PRO A 302 -5.73 35.38 24.80
CA PRO A 302 -4.59 35.75 23.98
C PRO A 302 -3.68 34.52 23.80
N LEU A 303 -3.54 34.05 22.56
CA LEU A 303 -2.43 33.21 22.08
C LEU A 303 -2.47 31.69 22.37
N THR A 304 -3.54 31.13 22.93
CA THR A 304 -3.62 29.66 23.15
C THR A 304 -4.17 28.87 21.96
N HIS A 305 -4.74 29.53 20.96
CA HIS A 305 -5.34 28.87 19.79
C HIS A 305 -4.42 28.90 18.57
N ARG A 306 -4.52 27.82 17.77
CA ARG A 306 -3.70 27.51 16.59
C ARG A 306 -4.08 28.39 15.39
N LEU A 307 -3.78 29.68 15.46
CA LEU A 307 -3.86 30.54 14.29
C LEU A 307 -2.46 30.76 13.73
N GLU A 308 -2.30 30.53 12.43
CA GLU A 308 -1.11 30.89 11.70
C GLU A 308 -1.40 32.14 10.85
N ILE A 309 -0.50 33.13 10.88
CA ILE A 309 -0.62 34.32 10.04
C ILE A 309 0.71 34.53 9.35
N LEU A 310 0.65 34.68 8.02
CA LEU A 310 1.76 35.16 7.22
C LEU A 310 1.39 36.53 6.64
N ALA A 311 1.95 37.58 7.22
CA ALA A 311 1.78 38.95 6.75
C ALA A 311 3.00 39.37 5.91
N LEU A 312 2.73 39.89 4.72
CA LEU A 312 3.72 40.50 3.85
C LEU A 312 3.47 42.00 3.78
N TYR A 313 4.52 42.78 3.98
CA TYR A 313 4.44 44.22 3.91
C TYR A 313 5.13 44.75 2.67
N GLU A 314 4.44 45.59 1.92
CA GLU A 314 4.92 46.15 0.66
C GLU A 314 5.27 47.65 0.80
N SER A 315 6.29 48.10 0.06
CA SER A 315 6.63 49.52 -0.08
C SER A 315 5.47 50.31 -0.71
N GLU A 316 5.26 51.58 -0.33
CA GLU A 316 4.22 52.39 -0.95
C GLU A 316 4.46 52.59 -2.47
N ARG A 317 3.39 52.47 -3.26
CA ARG A 317 3.44 52.71 -4.72
C ARG A 317 3.94 54.12 -5.10
N LYS A 318 3.80 55.11 -4.21
CA LYS A 318 4.22 56.49 -4.48
C LYS A 318 5.73 56.66 -4.57
N GLU A 319 6.52 55.82 -3.90
CA GLU A 319 7.99 55.83 -4.03
C GLU A 319 8.47 55.27 -5.38
N LEU A 320 7.59 54.58 -6.11
CA LEU A 320 7.90 53.93 -7.39
C LEU A 320 7.51 54.79 -8.60
N ALA A 321 7.62 56.12 -8.50
CA ALA A 321 7.33 57.08 -9.58
C ALA A 321 7.99 56.77 -10.95
N LEU A 322 8.95 55.84 -10.99
CA LEU A 322 9.59 55.28 -12.18
C LEU A 322 8.93 54.00 -12.75
N GLY A 323 7.67 53.71 -12.40
CA GLY A 323 6.95 52.53 -12.90
C GLY A 323 7.41 51.20 -12.28
N GLY A 324 8.09 51.26 -11.13
CA GLY A 324 8.52 50.06 -10.42
C GLY A 324 7.34 49.34 -9.73
N ARG A 325 7.42 48.02 -9.63
CA ARG A 325 6.43 47.21 -8.88
C ARG A 325 6.66 47.34 -7.38
N ALA A 326 5.59 47.20 -6.59
CA ALA A 326 5.66 47.17 -5.13
C ALA A 326 6.64 46.08 -4.67
N ARG A 327 7.53 46.44 -3.75
CA ARG A 327 8.58 45.57 -3.21
C ARG A 327 8.15 45.09 -1.83
N VAL A 328 8.33 43.81 -1.53
CA VAL A 328 8.18 43.30 -0.17
C VAL A 328 9.30 43.88 0.69
N VAL A 329 8.96 44.61 1.74
CA VAL A 329 9.89 45.26 2.69
C VAL A 329 9.85 44.60 4.07
N GLY A 330 8.83 43.81 4.37
CA GLY A 330 8.74 43.01 5.59
C GLY A 330 7.97 41.71 5.38
N VAL A 331 8.34 40.68 6.13
CA VAL A 331 7.59 39.42 6.27
C VAL A 331 7.43 39.13 7.75
N GLU A 332 6.22 38.84 8.18
CA GLU A 332 5.92 38.50 9.57
C GLU A 332 5.12 37.21 9.62
N LEU A 333 5.60 36.28 10.43
CA LEU A 333 4.97 35.01 10.73
C LEU A 333 4.50 35.03 12.17
N HIS A 334 3.21 34.82 12.41
CA HIS A 334 2.67 34.43 13.71
C HIS A 334 2.30 32.97 13.63
N THR A 335 2.82 32.16 14.55
CA THR A 335 2.55 30.74 14.56
C THR A 335 2.40 30.19 15.97
N ASP A 336 1.74 29.05 16.10
CA ASP A 336 1.64 28.33 17.35
C ASP A 336 3.00 27.76 17.80
N GLY A 337 3.04 27.26 19.04
CA GLY A 337 4.24 26.62 19.58
C GLY A 337 4.68 25.35 18.85
N ALA A 338 3.77 24.66 18.14
CA ALA A 338 4.10 23.42 17.40
C ALA A 338 5.00 23.71 16.19
N ARG A 339 4.93 24.91 15.62
CA ARG A 339 5.81 25.36 14.54
C ARG A 339 7.05 26.12 15.03
N ARG A 340 7.36 26.12 16.33
CA ARG A 340 8.62 26.69 16.84
C ARG A 340 9.87 26.20 16.05
N PRO A 341 10.00 24.92 15.66
CA PRO A 341 11.14 24.47 14.85
C PRO A 341 11.29 25.21 13.51
N LEU A 342 10.20 25.70 12.92
CA LEU A 342 10.24 26.49 11.69
C LEU A 342 10.93 27.85 11.92
N VAL A 343 10.60 28.53 13.02
CA VAL A 343 11.25 29.80 13.40
C VAL A 343 12.71 29.57 13.82
N GLU A 344 12.99 28.49 14.53
CA GLU A 344 14.37 28.10 14.87
C GLU A 344 15.21 27.82 13.61
N ALA A 345 14.62 27.20 12.58
CA ALA A 345 15.29 26.97 11.31
C ALA A 345 15.68 28.27 10.60
N LEU A 346 14.86 29.34 10.71
CA LEU A 346 15.18 30.67 10.17
C LEU A 346 16.36 31.35 10.86
N LEU A 347 16.65 30.98 12.11
CA LEU A 347 17.80 31.50 12.86
C LEU A 347 19.11 30.79 12.50
N ARG A 348 19.06 29.61 11.88
CA ARG A 348 20.26 28.86 11.50
C ARG A 348 21.03 29.61 10.39
N PRO A 349 22.35 29.83 10.52
CA PRO A 349 23.14 30.57 9.53
C PRO A 349 23.05 30.01 8.11
N ASP A 350 23.01 28.69 7.96
CA ASP A 350 22.96 28.05 6.64
C ASP A 350 21.62 28.30 5.94
N THR A 351 20.50 28.20 6.65
CA THR A 351 19.17 28.56 6.11
C THR A 351 19.14 30.03 5.69
N ARG A 352 19.72 30.92 6.51
CA ARG A 352 19.80 32.36 6.18
C ARG A 352 20.64 32.60 4.94
N ARG A 353 21.79 31.95 4.81
CA ARG A 353 22.67 32.06 3.63
C ARG A 353 21.98 31.55 2.37
N GLU A 354 21.30 30.40 2.45
CA GLU A 354 20.56 29.81 1.33
C GLU A 354 19.42 30.73 0.86
N LEU A 355 18.67 31.32 1.79
CA LEU A 355 17.56 32.22 1.47
C LEU A 355 18.03 33.65 1.12
N GLY A 356 19.27 34.00 1.45
CA GLY A 356 19.86 35.33 1.28
C GLY A 356 19.38 36.34 2.34
N LEU A 357 19.20 35.90 3.59
CA LEU A 357 18.63 36.67 4.72
C LEU A 357 19.73 37.23 5.66
N GLU A 358 20.99 37.22 5.23
CA GLU A 358 22.14 37.62 6.07
C GLU A 358 22.05 39.08 6.52
N ARG A 359 21.42 39.95 5.72
CA ARG A 359 21.35 41.40 5.94
C ARG A 359 20.00 41.90 6.49
N LEU A 360 19.08 40.99 6.78
CA LEU A 360 17.75 41.34 7.29
C LEU A 360 17.75 41.47 8.81
N THR A 361 16.96 42.41 9.32
CA THR A 361 16.69 42.51 10.75
C THR A 361 15.63 41.49 11.14
N ILE A 362 15.93 40.63 12.11
CA ILE A 362 15.01 39.60 12.60
C ILE A 362 14.53 40.00 14.00
N GLU A 363 13.21 40.07 14.17
CA GLU A 363 12.54 40.33 15.44
C GLU A 363 11.69 39.12 15.82
N ILE A 364 12.05 38.44 16.90
CA ILE A 364 11.24 37.34 17.46
C ILE A 364 10.55 37.81 18.73
N SER A 365 9.30 37.41 18.93
CA SER A 365 8.60 37.67 20.19
C SER A 365 7.59 36.58 20.55
N GLY A 366 7.30 36.44 21.86
CA GLY A 366 6.33 35.50 22.42
C GLY A 366 6.94 34.26 23.10
N ILE A 367 6.27 33.77 24.14
CA ILE A 367 6.71 32.61 24.96
C ILE A 367 6.08 31.32 24.41
N ASP A 368 4.76 31.33 24.20
CA ASP A 368 3.98 30.15 23.77
C ASP A 368 3.60 30.19 22.28
N ALA A 369 3.30 31.38 21.75
CA ALA A 369 3.18 31.64 20.32
C ALA A 369 4.43 32.36 19.84
N VAL A 370 4.99 31.92 18.72
CA VAL A 370 6.21 32.51 18.17
C VAL A 370 5.80 33.46 17.05
N SER A 371 6.06 34.75 17.25
CA SER A 371 6.05 35.74 16.18
C SER A 371 7.47 35.96 15.70
N CYS A 372 7.67 35.98 14.38
CA CYS A 372 8.95 36.23 13.74
C CYS A 372 8.75 37.23 12.61
N ARG A 373 9.36 38.41 12.75
CA ARG A 373 9.37 39.46 11.75
C ARG A 373 10.76 39.57 11.14
N LEU A 374 10.81 39.71 9.82
CA LEU A 374 12.01 40.01 9.06
C LEU A 374 11.77 41.26 8.22
N THR A 375 12.65 42.25 8.34
CA THR A 375 12.52 43.54 7.63
C THR A 375 13.77 43.89 6.84
N ASP A 376 13.56 44.46 5.66
CA ASP A 376 14.61 44.98 4.77
C ASP A 376 14.85 46.46 5.09
N ALA A 377 15.65 46.71 6.13
CA ALA A 377 15.96 48.07 6.59
C ALA A 377 16.71 48.92 5.54
N LEU A 378 17.28 48.30 4.49
CA LEU A 378 18.11 48.97 3.48
C LEU A 378 17.44 49.03 2.09
N GLY A 379 16.31 48.35 1.89
CA GLY A 379 15.56 48.32 0.63
C GLY A 379 16.19 47.50 -0.50
N SER A 380 17.25 46.72 -0.23
CA SER A 380 17.96 45.90 -1.23
C SER A 380 17.58 44.42 -1.23
N GLU A 381 16.91 43.93 -0.20
CA GLU A 381 16.68 42.51 0.09
C GLU A 381 15.25 42.04 -0.18
N SER A 382 14.44 42.85 -0.87
CA SER A 382 13.05 42.50 -1.23
C SER A 382 12.91 41.13 -1.93
N ARG A 383 13.89 40.75 -2.75
CA ARG A 383 13.92 39.43 -3.41
C ARG A 383 14.08 38.29 -2.40
N ALA A 384 14.87 38.49 -1.35
CA ALA A 384 15.10 37.52 -0.29
C ALA A 384 13.86 37.37 0.60
N LEU A 385 13.22 38.48 0.99
CA LEU A 385 11.94 38.46 1.71
C LEU A 385 10.84 37.75 0.92
N SER A 386 10.77 37.99 -0.39
CA SER A 386 9.82 37.26 -1.25
C SER A 386 10.12 35.75 -1.30
N ARG A 387 11.40 35.34 -1.31
CA ARG A 387 11.79 33.92 -1.28
C ARG A 387 11.47 33.29 0.08
N LEU A 388 11.65 34.04 1.16
CA LEU A 388 11.27 33.61 2.49
C LEU A 388 9.77 33.37 2.60
N ALA A 389 8.94 34.28 2.08
CA ALA A 389 7.49 34.08 2.08
C ALA A 389 7.08 32.83 1.29
N ASP A 390 7.70 32.58 0.13
CA ASP A 390 7.48 31.35 -0.64
C ASP A 390 7.89 30.10 0.17
N TRP A 391 9.07 30.13 0.81
CA TRP A 391 9.58 29.04 1.66
C TRP A 391 8.68 28.77 2.86
N LEU A 392 8.19 29.81 3.53
CA LEU A 392 7.24 29.68 4.63
C LEU A 392 5.92 29.06 4.16
N LEU A 393 5.39 29.48 3.03
CA LEU A 393 4.17 28.87 2.47
C LEU A 393 4.39 27.41 2.06
N ASP A 394 5.58 27.08 1.53
CA ASP A 394 5.97 25.71 1.24
C ASP A 394 6.06 24.87 2.52
N ASP A 395 6.33 25.42 3.70
CA ASP A 395 6.38 24.63 4.95
C ASP A 395 5.04 24.60 5.70
N LEU A 396 4.25 25.68 5.63
CA LEU A 396 2.98 25.83 6.35
C LEU A 396 1.83 25.11 5.63
N LEU A 397 1.74 25.20 4.31
CA LEU A 397 0.68 24.57 3.52
C LEU A 397 1.11 23.20 2.99
N THR A 398 0.84 22.14 3.73
CA THR A 398 1.06 20.76 3.26
C THR A 398 -0.22 20.18 2.63
N GLY A 399 -1.27 20.00 3.43
CA GLY A 399 -2.55 19.43 2.98
C GLY A 399 -3.32 20.31 2.02
N ASN A 400 -3.60 21.53 2.42
CA ASN A 400 -4.38 22.46 1.60
C ASN A 400 -3.58 23.18 0.52
N ARG A 401 -2.40 22.64 0.21
CA ARG A 401 -1.61 23.11 -0.91
C ARG A 401 -2.41 22.97 -2.21
N PRO A 402 -2.63 24.06 -2.94
CA PRO A 402 -3.31 24.00 -4.21
C PRO A 402 -2.47 23.26 -5.24
N LEU A 403 -3.17 22.64 -6.18
CA LEU A 403 -2.57 21.88 -7.25
C LEU A 403 -2.47 22.72 -8.51
N ARG A 404 -1.47 22.40 -9.33
CA ARG A 404 -1.29 22.93 -10.68
C ARG A 404 -1.83 21.96 -11.73
N ALA A 405 -1.66 20.67 -11.48
CA ALA A 405 -2.25 19.60 -12.27
C ALA A 405 -2.43 18.37 -11.39
N TRP A 406 -3.45 17.59 -11.70
CA TRP A 406 -3.76 16.36 -10.99
C TRP A 406 -4.47 15.38 -11.92
N ARG A 407 -4.15 14.11 -11.75
CA ARG A 407 -4.81 13.00 -12.42
C ARG A 407 -4.85 11.82 -11.46
N THR A 408 -6.02 11.24 -11.26
CA THR A 408 -6.16 9.93 -10.64
C THR A 408 -6.93 9.00 -11.57
N SER A 409 -6.33 7.86 -11.87
CA SER A 409 -6.97 6.73 -12.52
C SER A 409 -7.28 5.66 -11.48
N PHE A 410 -8.50 5.13 -11.52
CA PHE A 410 -8.94 4.01 -10.71
C PHE A 410 -9.07 2.78 -11.62
N LEU A 411 -8.48 1.66 -11.22
CA LEU A 411 -8.37 0.46 -12.04
C LEU A 411 -8.98 -0.73 -11.32
N GLN A 412 -10.05 -1.28 -11.89
CA GLN A 412 -10.71 -2.46 -11.38
C GLN A 412 -10.47 -3.65 -12.32
N PRO A 413 -9.69 -4.67 -11.92
CA PRO A 413 -9.60 -5.91 -12.66
C PRO A 413 -10.88 -6.73 -12.50
N LEU A 414 -11.35 -7.25 -13.64
CA LEU A 414 -12.54 -8.05 -13.83
C LEU A 414 -12.17 -9.30 -14.64
N ARG A 415 -12.90 -10.40 -14.40
CA ARG A 415 -12.78 -11.64 -15.16
C ARG A 415 -14.12 -12.05 -15.74
N PHE A 416 -14.15 -12.28 -17.05
CA PHE A 416 -15.30 -12.91 -17.69
C PHE A 416 -15.26 -14.42 -17.45
N ARG A 417 -16.38 -14.99 -17.00
CA ARG A 417 -16.55 -16.45 -16.96
C ARG A 417 -16.79 -17.03 -18.35
N ASP A 418 -17.51 -16.29 -19.21
CA ASP A 418 -17.75 -16.65 -20.61
C ASP A 418 -16.71 -16.00 -21.55
N LYS A 419 -15.81 -16.84 -22.07
CA LYS A 419 -14.76 -16.42 -23.03
C LYS A 419 -15.34 -15.95 -24.37
N GLU A 420 -16.49 -16.48 -24.82
CA GLU A 420 -17.11 -16.06 -26.09
C GLU A 420 -17.70 -14.66 -25.98
N ARG A 421 -18.29 -14.31 -24.83
CA ARG A 421 -18.73 -12.93 -24.56
C ARG A 421 -17.55 -11.96 -24.57
N PHE A 422 -16.45 -12.29 -23.89
CA PHE A 422 -15.24 -11.46 -23.95
C PHE A 422 -14.69 -11.30 -25.39
N ARG A 423 -14.64 -12.37 -26.18
CA ARG A 423 -14.25 -12.34 -27.60
C ARG A 423 -15.22 -11.51 -28.46
N ARG A 424 -16.51 -11.49 -28.11
CA ARG A 424 -17.51 -10.65 -28.77
C ARG A 424 -17.28 -9.17 -28.46
N LEU A 425 -17.16 -8.81 -27.18
CA LEU A 425 -16.82 -7.46 -26.73
C LEU A 425 -15.56 -6.94 -27.44
N ARG A 426 -14.50 -7.75 -27.48
CA ARG A 426 -13.25 -7.43 -28.18
C ARG A 426 -13.48 -7.13 -29.67
N ARG A 427 -14.27 -7.95 -30.37
CA ARG A 427 -14.58 -7.76 -31.80
C ARG A 427 -15.42 -6.52 -32.04
N GLU A 428 -16.33 -6.20 -31.13
CA GLU A 428 -17.19 -5.01 -31.22
C GLU A 428 -16.40 -3.73 -31.03
N LEU A 429 -15.54 -3.65 -30.02
CA LEU A 429 -14.64 -2.51 -29.80
C LEU A 429 -13.70 -2.27 -30.98
N LEU A 430 -13.17 -3.35 -31.59
CA LEU A 430 -12.36 -3.24 -32.81
C LEU A 430 -13.17 -2.71 -34.00
N ARG A 431 -14.42 -3.17 -34.16
CA ARG A 431 -15.32 -2.67 -35.22
C ARG A 431 -15.71 -1.22 -34.99
N GLU A 432 -15.88 -0.82 -33.73
CA GLU A 432 -16.18 0.55 -33.34
C GLU A 432 -15.00 1.48 -33.67
N ASP A 433 -13.77 1.15 -33.27
CA ASP A 433 -12.57 1.92 -33.64
C ASP A 433 -12.42 2.05 -35.17
N ASP A 434 -12.65 0.97 -35.93
CA ASP A 434 -12.64 1.01 -37.40
C ASP A 434 -13.71 1.98 -37.97
N ARG A 435 -14.90 2.09 -37.34
CA ARG A 435 -15.94 3.06 -37.72
C ARG A 435 -15.57 4.48 -37.33
N LEU A 436 -15.01 4.71 -36.14
CA LEU A 436 -14.58 6.03 -35.67
C LEU A 436 -13.44 6.60 -36.52
N ARG A 437 -12.64 5.74 -37.15
CA ARG A 437 -11.59 6.13 -38.12
C ARG A 437 -12.16 6.69 -39.42
N THR A 438 -13.31 6.21 -39.87
CA THR A 438 -13.93 6.65 -41.13
C THR A 438 -14.95 7.78 -40.94
N ALA A 439 -15.52 7.92 -39.74
CA ALA A 439 -16.52 8.94 -39.42
C ALA A 439 -15.94 10.07 -38.53
N SER A 440 -15.75 11.26 -39.12
CA SER A 440 -15.39 12.45 -38.35
C SER A 440 -16.50 12.83 -37.36
N GLY A 441 -16.15 13.03 -36.09
CA GLY A 441 -17.09 13.46 -35.04
C GLY A 441 -17.88 12.35 -34.35
N ALA A 442 -17.67 11.08 -34.72
CA ALA A 442 -18.30 9.98 -34.02
C ALA A 442 -17.72 9.81 -32.60
N THR A 443 -18.61 9.52 -31.65
CA THR A 443 -18.30 9.24 -30.25
C THR A 443 -18.21 7.72 -30.03
N GLY A 444 -17.32 7.28 -29.14
CA GLY A 444 -17.11 5.87 -28.91
C GLY A 444 -15.72 5.52 -28.41
N PHE A 445 -15.47 4.22 -28.23
CA PHE A 445 -14.16 3.72 -27.80
C PHE A 445 -13.15 3.72 -28.96
N LYS A 446 -12.03 4.43 -28.76
CA LYS A 446 -10.89 4.47 -29.68
C LYS A 446 -9.78 3.57 -29.18
N LEU A 447 -9.16 2.81 -30.06
CA LEU A 447 -7.98 2.03 -29.70
C LEU A 447 -6.83 3.00 -29.33
N VAL A 448 -6.31 2.84 -28.12
CA VAL A 448 -5.19 3.60 -27.58
C VAL A 448 -3.92 3.14 -28.29
N ARG A 449 -3.38 4.01 -29.13
CA ARG A 449 -2.15 3.79 -29.88
C ARG A 449 -1.02 4.54 -29.19
N PRO A 450 -0.02 3.82 -28.64
CA PRO A 450 1.16 4.46 -28.07
C PRO A 450 1.85 5.36 -29.08
N ASP A 451 2.42 6.47 -28.60
CA ASP A 451 3.35 7.24 -29.41
C ASP A 451 4.70 6.50 -29.55
N ASP A 452 5.58 7.02 -30.40
CA ASP A 452 6.88 6.40 -30.65
C ASP A 452 7.78 6.40 -29.42
N GLU A 453 7.63 7.39 -28.54
CA GLU A 453 8.41 7.50 -27.31
C GLU A 453 7.97 6.44 -26.28
N GLU A 454 6.66 6.30 -26.06
CA GLU A 454 6.06 5.25 -25.25
C GLU A 454 6.42 3.87 -25.80
N ARG A 455 6.32 3.66 -27.12
CA ARG A 455 6.72 2.40 -27.78
C ARG A 455 8.21 2.13 -27.61
N ALA A 456 9.06 3.15 -27.75
CA ALA A 456 10.51 3.02 -27.61
C ALA A 456 10.93 2.67 -26.18
N TYR A 457 10.14 3.08 -25.18
CA TYR A 457 10.38 2.81 -23.77
C TYR A 457 10.34 1.31 -23.43
N PHE A 458 9.53 0.53 -24.15
CA PHE A 458 9.42 -0.92 -23.94
C PHE A 458 10.43 -1.72 -24.78
N LEU A 459 10.87 -2.85 -24.24
CA LEU A 459 11.78 -3.78 -24.94
C LEU A 459 11.17 -4.26 -26.26
N LEU A 460 12.00 -4.41 -27.29
CA LEU A 460 11.57 -4.69 -28.66
C LEU A 460 10.67 -5.92 -28.76
N GLN A 461 11.02 -7.01 -28.08
CA GLN A 461 10.28 -8.26 -28.05
C GLN A 461 8.90 -8.14 -27.35
N LEU A 462 8.68 -7.11 -26.53
CA LEU A 462 7.41 -6.91 -25.83
C LEU A 462 6.42 -6.11 -26.66
N ARG A 463 6.92 -5.22 -27.53
CA ARG A 463 6.10 -4.28 -28.27
C ARG A 463 4.91 -4.96 -28.97
N PRO A 464 5.06 -6.10 -29.68
CA PRO A 464 3.91 -6.76 -30.31
C PRO A 464 2.81 -7.21 -29.33
N HIS A 465 3.17 -7.47 -28.06
CA HIS A 465 2.25 -7.98 -27.05
C HIS A 465 1.55 -6.89 -26.25
N ILE A 466 2.23 -5.76 -25.99
CA ILE A 466 1.76 -4.69 -25.09
C ILE A 466 1.53 -3.34 -25.76
N VAL A 467 2.00 -3.15 -27.00
CA VAL A 467 1.88 -1.92 -27.79
C VAL A 467 1.26 -2.29 -29.14
N PRO A 468 -0.05 -2.08 -29.34
CA PRO A 468 -0.68 -2.38 -30.63
C PRO A 468 0.03 -1.62 -31.75
N ILE A 469 0.29 -2.33 -32.86
CA ILE A 469 0.96 -1.78 -34.05
C ILE A 469 0.13 -0.61 -34.61
N ARG A 470 0.81 0.50 -34.96
CA ARG A 470 0.16 1.77 -35.34
C ARG A 470 -0.69 1.64 -36.61
N ASP A 471 -0.14 0.98 -37.63
CA ASP A 471 -0.77 0.84 -38.95
C ASP A 471 -0.91 -0.62 -39.38
N ARG A 472 -2.00 -0.90 -40.10
CA ARG A 472 -2.24 -2.24 -40.67
C ARG A 472 -1.12 -2.64 -41.64
N ASP A 473 -0.47 -1.66 -42.26
CA ASP A 473 0.62 -1.87 -43.23
C ASP A 473 1.95 -2.27 -42.55
N GLU A 474 2.09 -2.06 -41.24
CA GLU A 474 3.23 -2.55 -40.45
C GLU A 474 3.05 -4.01 -40.00
N ILE A 475 1.85 -4.59 -40.19
CA ILE A 475 1.56 -5.97 -39.80
C ILE A 475 2.04 -6.90 -40.93
N PRO A 476 2.92 -7.89 -40.65
CA PRO A 476 3.33 -8.85 -41.65
C PRO A 476 2.11 -9.52 -42.30
N PRO A 477 2.05 -9.64 -43.64
CA PRO A 477 0.92 -10.26 -44.31
C PRO A 477 0.75 -11.72 -43.84
N GLY A 478 -0.37 -12.01 -43.17
CA GLY A 478 -0.68 -13.33 -42.59
C GLY A 478 -0.80 -13.33 -41.06
N GLU A 479 -0.30 -12.31 -40.37
CA GLU A 479 -0.59 -12.07 -38.95
C GLU A 479 -1.79 -11.13 -38.85
N ASP A 480 -2.90 -11.59 -38.29
CA ASP A 480 -3.94 -10.66 -37.86
C ASP A 480 -3.34 -9.93 -36.64
N GLY A 481 -3.03 -8.62 -36.74
CA GLY A 481 -2.59 -7.80 -35.59
C GLY A 481 -3.58 -7.74 -34.40
N ARG A 482 -4.63 -8.56 -34.46
CA ARG A 482 -5.54 -8.97 -33.40
C ARG A 482 -4.92 -9.96 -32.40
N ASP A 483 -3.66 -10.36 -32.55
CA ASP A 483 -2.97 -11.22 -31.57
C ASP A 483 -2.25 -10.45 -30.45
N ALA A 484 -2.27 -9.11 -30.51
CA ALA A 484 -1.80 -8.27 -29.40
C ALA A 484 -2.51 -8.68 -28.10
N THR A 485 -1.70 -9.02 -27.10
CA THR A 485 -2.23 -9.63 -25.87
C THR A 485 -2.84 -8.61 -24.94
N LEU A 486 -2.41 -7.36 -25.02
CA LEU A 486 -3.02 -6.21 -24.35
C LEU A 486 -3.58 -5.23 -25.40
N LEU A 487 -4.90 -5.09 -25.44
CA LEU A 487 -5.57 -4.02 -26.18
C LEU A 487 -6.15 -3.03 -25.18
N SER A 488 -5.94 -1.74 -25.43
CA SER A 488 -6.51 -0.68 -24.61
C SER A 488 -7.42 0.19 -25.47
N PHE A 489 -8.65 0.39 -25.03
CA PHE A 489 -9.63 1.24 -25.71
C PHE A 489 -10.04 2.37 -24.79
N GLU A 490 -10.11 3.60 -25.28
CA GLU A 490 -10.40 4.78 -24.48
C GLU A 490 -11.57 5.57 -25.05
N ARG A 491 -12.42 6.04 -24.15
CA ARG A 491 -13.54 6.92 -24.43
C ARG A 491 -13.41 8.16 -23.54
N THR A 492 -13.40 9.35 -24.15
CA THR A 492 -13.22 10.64 -23.44
C THR A 492 -14.53 11.43 -23.29
N ASP A 493 -15.57 11.09 -24.06
CA ASP A 493 -16.88 11.75 -24.07
C ASP A 493 -17.88 11.11 -23.09
N THR A 494 -17.44 10.86 -21.86
CA THR A 494 -18.23 10.02 -20.92
C THR A 494 -19.52 10.71 -20.48
N LYS A 495 -19.51 12.05 -20.34
CA LYS A 495 -20.54 12.84 -19.64
C LYS A 495 -20.87 12.31 -18.23
N LEU A 496 -19.92 11.57 -17.64
CA LEU A 496 -20.01 11.03 -16.31
C LEU A 496 -19.23 11.92 -15.35
N SER A 497 -19.74 12.06 -14.13
CA SER A 497 -18.98 12.68 -13.04
C SER A 497 -19.21 11.94 -11.72
N LEU A 498 -18.24 12.04 -10.82
CA LEU A 498 -18.33 11.50 -9.48
C LEU A 498 -18.51 12.64 -8.50
N ARG A 499 -19.53 12.54 -7.65
CA ARG A 499 -19.82 13.50 -6.58
C ARG A 499 -19.79 12.80 -5.23
N LEU A 500 -18.83 13.19 -4.41
CA LEU A 500 -18.68 12.74 -3.02
C LEU A 500 -19.37 13.74 -2.09
N THR A 501 -20.22 13.25 -1.20
CA THR A 501 -20.84 14.05 -0.14
C THR A 501 -20.57 13.41 1.20
N ARG A 502 -20.07 14.20 2.15
CA ARG A 502 -19.83 13.80 3.55
C ARG A 502 -20.36 14.91 4.46
N ALA A 503 -20.77 14.56 5.68
CA ALA A 503 -21.41 15.53 6.58
C ALA A 503 -20.45 16.60 7.11
N ASP A 504 -19.16 16.29 7.14
CA ASP A 504 -18.06 17.16 7.56
C ASP A 504 -17.34 17.82 6.37
N TYR A 505 -17.94 17.79 5.17
CA TYR A 505 -17.49 18.58 4.04
C TYR A 505 -18.38 19.78 3.85
N ASP A 506 -17.80 20.97 3.84
CA ASP A 506 -18.50 22.22 3.53
C ASP A 506 -19.09 22.18 2.12
N GLN A 507 -18.38 21.53 1.20
CA GLN A 507 -18.78 21.37 -0.19
C GLN A 507 -18.57 19.95 -0.68
N ALA A 508 -19.53 19.45 -1.46
CA ALA A 508 -19.39 18.16 -2.13
C ALA A 508 -18.22 18.21 -3.11
N ILE A 509 -17.30 17.24 -3.03
CA ILE A 509 -16.21 17.10 -3.98
C ILE A 509 -16.80 16.48 -5.25
N ALA A 510 -16.81 17.23 -6.35
CA ALA A 510 -17.37 16.78 -7.63
C ALA A 510 -16.34 16.94 -8.74
N HIS A 511 -16.08 15.85 -9.49
CA HIS A 511 -15.15 15.85 -10.61
C HIS A 511 -15.67 15.01 -11.76
N ASP A 512 -15.45 15.48 -12.99
CA ASP A 512 -15.80 14.78 -14.21
C ASP A 512 -14.86 13.60 -14.45
N ILE A 513 -15.42 12.51 -14.98
CA ILE A 513 -14.67 11.36 -15.49
C ILE A 513 -14.18 11.72 -16.89
N VAL A 514 -12.95 12.24 -16.98
CA VAL A 514 -12.37 12.72 -18.24
C VAL A 514 -12.11 11.60 -19.25
N SER A 515 -11.94 10.37 -18.79
CA SER A 515 -11.80 9.20 -19.65
C SER A 515 -12.20 7.91 -18.95
N VAL A 516 -12.80 6.99 -19.70
CA VAL A 516 -12.89 5.57 -19.35
C VAL A 516 -12.07 4.77 -20.34
N ARG A 517 -11.26 3.86 -19.83
CA ARG A 517 -10.40 3.00 -20.62
C ARG A 517 -10.61 1.52 -20.26
N LEU A 518 -10.62 0.67 -21.27
CA LEU A 518 -10.79 -0.77 -21.17
C LEU A 518 -9.50 -1.44 -21.61
N HIS A 519 -8.88 -2.18 -20.70
CA HIS A 519 -7.69 -2.96 -21.00
C HIS A 519 -8.08 -4.43 -21.09
N LEU A 520 -8.15 -4.94 -22.32
CA LEU A 520 -8.46 -6.33 -22.60
C LEU A 520 -7.16 -7.10 -22.62
N PHE A 521 -7.06 -8.11 -21.77
CA PHE A 521 -5.89 -8.95 -21.60
C PHE A 521 -6.23 -10.43 -21.53
N ALA A 522 -5.35 -11.27 -22.09
CA ALA A 522 -5.55 -12.70 -22.17
C ALA A 522 -6.93 -13.07 -22.79
N GLU A 523 -7.46 -14.27 -22.52
CA GLU A 523 -8.73 -14.70 -23.12
C GLU A 523 -9.99 -14.18 -22.41
N ASN A 524 -9.88 -13.59 -21.21
CA ASN A 524 -11.04 -13.22 -20.40
C ASN A 524 -10.76 -12.22 -19.25
N CYS A 525 -9.61 -11.55 -19.20
CA CYS A 525 -9.33 -10.53 -18.20
C CYS A 525 -9.60 -9.14 -18.79
N LEU A 526 -10.32 -8.31 -18.04
CA LEU A 526 -10.60 -6.92 -18.37
C LEU A 526 -10.17 -6.05 -17.19
N VAL A 527 -9.40 -4.99 -17.44
CA VAL A 527 -9.24 -3.92 -16.44
C VAL A 527 -10.03 -2.72 -16.92
N VAL A 528 -10.95 -2.26 -16.09
CA VAL A 528 -11.68 -1.02 -16.32
C VAL A 528 -10.96 0.10 -15.58
N GLU A 529 -10.48 1.08 -16.33
CA GLU A 529 -9.85 2.29 -15.83
C GLU A 529 -10.83 3.47 -15.98
N TRP A 530 -11.08 4.23 -14.93
CA TRP A 530 -11.71 5.55 -15.06
C TRP A 530 -10.81 6.63 -14.46
N THR A 531 -10.72 7.75 -15.17
CA THR A 531 -9.78 8.82 -14.84
C THR A 531 -10.54 10.07 -14.45
N LEU A 532 -10.17 10.62 -13.30
CA LEU A 532 -10.48 11.99 -12.90
C LEU A 532 -9.23 12.82 -13.12
N ALA A 533 -9.36 14.00 -13.71
CA ALA A 533 -8.24 14.91 -13.88
C ALA A 533 -8.67 16.35 -13.73
N TRP A 534 -7.73 17.18 -13.31
CA TRP A 534 -7.85 18.61 -13.29
C TRP A 534 -6.51 19.21 -13.67
N GLU A 535 -6.51 20.23 -14.53
CA GLU A 535 -5.32 20.96 -14.89
C GLU A 535 -5.62 22.45 -14.85
N ALA A 536 -4.72 23.23 -14.24
CA ALA A 536 -4.84 24.68 -14.26
C ALA A 536 -4.77 25.15 -15.72
N VAL A 537 -5.77 25.92 -16.15
CA VAL A 537 -5.74 26.60 -17.44
C VAL A 537 -4.58 27.59 -17.40
N GLU A 538 -3.49 27.28 -18.11
CA GLU A 538 -2.41 28.22 -18.29
C GLU A 538 -2.83 29.28 -19.31
N ASP A 539 -2.78 30.54 -18.91
CA ASP A 539 -2.97 31.64 -19.83
C ASP A 539 -1.78 31.69 -20.82
N GLU A 540 -2.03 31.35 -22.09
CA GLU A 540 -1.00 31.37 -23.13
C GLU A 540 -0.33 32.75 -23.27
N GLU A 541 -1.05 33.84 -22.95
CA GLU A 541 -0.46 35.18 -22.92
C GLU A 541 0.56 35.34 -21.80
N GLU A 542 0.37 34.71 -20.64
CA GLU A 542 1.31 34.79 -19.52
C GLU A 542 2.63 34.10 -19.83
N ARG A 543 2.59 32.97 -20.54
CA ARG A 543 3.79 32.27 -21.01
C ARG A 543 4.61 33.14 -21.97
N ARG A 544 3.97 34.06 -22.70
CA ARG A 544 4.61 35.01 -23.63
C ARG A 544 5.13 36.28 -22.95
N ARG A 545 4.59 36.69 -21.79
CA ARG A 545 4.93 37.98 -21.13
C ARG A 545 6.23 38.00 -20.30
N GLY A 546 6.99 36.91 -20.23
CA GLY A 546 8.46 36.99 -20.20
C GLY A 546 9.16 37.51 -18.92
N ASP A 547 8.66 37.19 -17.71
CA ASP A 547 9.55 37.08 -16.55
C ASP A 547 9.26 35.78 -15.77
N PRO A 548 10.06 34.71 -16.01
CA PRO A 548 9.91 33.42 -15.35
C PRO A 548 10.10 33.47 -13.84
N GLU A 549 10.85 34.44 -13.28
CA GLU A 549 11.09 34.51 -11.83
C GLU A 549 9.92 35.15 -11.08
N GLU A 550 9.30 36.19 -11.63
CA GLU A 550 8.24 36.91 -10.91
C GLU A 550 6.89 36.19 -10.93
N HIS A 551 6.60 35.39 -11.97
CA HIS A 551 5.40 34.54 -12.05
C HIS A 551 5.46 33.31 -11.13
N ARG A 552 6.63 33.03 -10.52
CA ARG A 552 6.82 31.89 -9.61
C ARG A 552 6.61 32.22 -8.14
N ARG A 553 6.28 33.48 -7.80
CA ARG A 553 6.03 33.87 -6.40
C ARG A 553 4.71 33.27 -5.92
N LEU A 554 4.84 32.26 -5.06
CA LEU A 554 3.75 31.44 -4.56
C LEU A 554 2.73 32.29 -3.80
N TRP A 555 3.20 33.21 -2.94
CA TRP A 555 2.32 34.07 -2.16
C TRP A 555 1.44 35.00 -3.03
N ARG A 556 1.95 35.50 -4.15
CA ARG A 556 1.16 36.31 -5.10
C ARG A 556 0.11 35.47 -5.79
N LEU A 557 0.48 34.27 -6.25
CA LEU A 557 -0.46 33.33 -6.84
C LEU A 557 -1.61 33.02 -5.88
N TYR A 558 -1.27 32.81 -4.60
CA TYR A 558 -2.21 32.54 -3.51
C TYR A 558 -3.19 33.70 -3.30
N LEU A 559 -2.69 34.94 -3.26
CA LEU A 559 -3.54 36.11 -3.04
C LEU A 559 -4.33 36.58 -4.25
N GLU A 560 -3.78 36.46 -5.47
CA GLU A 560 -4.31 37.14 -6.65
C GLU A 560 -5.01 36.22 -7.64
N ARG A 561 -4.45 35.03 -7.89
CA ARG A 561 -4.74 34.28 -9.13
C ARG A 561 -5.34 32.91 -8.92
N LEU A 562 -5.15 32.31 -7.75
CA LEU A 562 -5.59 30.94 -7.54
C LEU A 562 -7.10 30.84 -7.72
N PRO A 563 -7.57 30.09 -8.73
CA PRO A 563 -8.99 29.85 -8.91
C PRO A 563 -9.55 29.37 -7.57
N GLN A 564 -10.67 29.93 -7.13
CA GLN A 564 -11.35 29.43 -5.94
C GLN A 564 -11.65 27.93 -6.04
N ALA A 565 -11.70 27.39 -7.27
CA ALA A 565 -11.96 25.98 -7.57
C ALA A 565 -10.71 25.10 -7.75
N ALA A 566 -9.48 25.60 -7.53
CA ALA A 566 -8.30 24.74 -7.66
C ALA A 566 -8.32 23.66 -6.54
N PRO A 567 -8.27 22.37 -6.87
CA PRO A 567 -8.27 21.32 -5.87
C PRO A 567 -6.99 21.41 -5.02
N SER A 568 -7.11 21.07 -3.75
CA SER A 568 -5.97 20.92 -2.85
C SER A 568 -5.48 19.48 -2.81
N LEU A 569 -4.26 19.29 -2.31
CA LEU A 569 -3.68 17.96 -2.11
C LEU A 569 -4.52 17.11 -1.12
N ALA A 570 -5.09 17.74 -0.08
CA ALA A 570 -6.03 17.12 0.84
C ALA A 570 -7.32 16.66 0.14
N ALA A 571 -7.92 17.51 -0.70
CA ALA A 571 -9.11 17.15 -1.47
C ALA A 571 -8.86 15.95 -2.41
N VAL A 572 -7.66 15.86 -2.99
CA VAL A 572 -7.28 14.71 -3.83
C VAL A 572 -7.10 13.42 -3.00
N LEU A 573 -6.49 13.49 -1.81
CA LEU A 573 -6.35 12.33 -0.93
C LEU A 573 -7.72 11.76 -0.55
N ASP A 574 -8.62 12.65 -0.16
CA ASP A 574 -9.99 12.31 0.19
C ASP A 574 -10.75 11.69 -0.98
N LEU A 575 -10.65 12.32 -2.14
CA LEU A 575 -11.24 11.82 -3.36
C LEU A 575 -10.72 10.43 -3.71
N ASN A 576 -9.40 10.23 -3.66
CA ASN A 576 -8.77 8.94 -3.94
C ASN A 576 -9.21 7.86 -2.94
N ARG A 577 -9.30 8.20 -1.64
CA ARG A 577 -9.74 7.27 -0.59
C ARG A 577 -11.14 6.77 -0.83
N HIS A 578 -12.06 7.65 -1.20
CA HIS A 578 -13.49 7.33 -1.29
C HIS A 578 -13.90 6.84 -2.68
N ALA A 579 -13.42 7.46 -3.76
CA ALA A 579 -13.81 7.11 -5.12
C ALA A 579 -13.25 5.76 -5.62
N ARG A 580 -12.32 5.13 -4.87
CA ARG A 580 -11.81 3.79 -5.23
C ARG A 580 -12.75 2.64 -4.90
N PHE A 581 -13.76 2.83 -4.05
CA PHE A 581 -14.63 1.74 -3.63
C PHE A 581 -15.64 1.37 -4.72
N VAL A 582 -15.53 0.15 -5.26
CA VAL A 582 -16.48 -0.39 -6.25
C VAL A 582 -17.72 -0.98 -5.59
N TYR A 583 -17.60 -1.44 -4.35
CA TYR A 583 -18.68 -1.81 -3.44
C TYR A 583 -18.20 -1.68 -2.00
N SER A 584 -19.10 -1.78 -1.02
CA SER A 584 -18.77 -1.75 0.41
C SER A 584 -18.76 -3.18 0.98
N SER A 585 -17.58 -3.80 1.13
CA SER A 585 -17.48 -5.12 1.79
C SER A 585 -17.74 -5.07 3.30
N TYR A 586 -17.51 -3.91 3.91
CA TYR A 586 -17.65 -3.70 5.33
C TYR A 586 -18.98 -2.99 5.64
N GLU A 587 -19.76 -3.59 6.53
CA GLU A 587 -20.80 -2.89 7.28
C GLU A 587 -20.15 -2.30 8.52
N ALA A 588 -20.24 -0.98 8.71
CA ALA A 588 -19.86 -0.38 9.98
C ALA A 588 -20.85 -0.81 11.05
N LYS A 589 -20.61 -1.99 11.63
CA LYS A 589 -21.33 -2.50 12.80
C LYS A 589 -21.19 -1.46 13.91
N GLU A 590 -22.31 -0.88 14.30
CA GLU A 590 -22.52 -0.36 15.65
C GLU A 590 -21.53 0.71 16.14
N VAL A 591 -21.27 1.75 15.36
CA VAL A 591 -21.14 3.06 16.01
C VAL A 591 -22.58 3.55 16.23
N SER A 592 -23.19 3.12 17.33
CA SER A 592 -24.51 3.61 17.74
C SER A 592 -24.35 5.06 18.24
N GLY A 593 -24.61 6.03 17.35
CA GLY A 593 -24.54 7.45 17.70
C GLY A 593 -24.53 8.37 16.48
N ASN A 594 -24.84 9.64 16.70
CA ASN A 594 -24.84 10.68 15.64
C ASN A 594 -23.50 10.79 14.89
N ASP A 595 -22.39 10.39 15.50
CA ASP A 595 -21.05 10.45 14.88
C ASP A 595 -20.84 9.40 13.78
N ALA A 596 -21.59 8.30 13.79
CA ALA A 596 -21.53 7.30 12.72
C ALA A 596 -22.11 7.82 11.42
N MET A 597 -23.22 8.57 11.50
CA MET A 597 -23.80 9.23 10.33
C MET A 597 -22.86 10.29 9.76
N LYS A 598 -22.12 11.01 10.62
CA LYS A 598 -21.17 12.03 10.15
C LYS A 598 -20.05 11.46 9.29
N LYS A 599 -19.64 10.21 9.52
CA LYS A 599 -18.54 9.56 8.78
C LYS A 599 -18.97 8.85 7.50
N ARG A 600 -20.27 8.72 7.22
CA ARG A 600 -20.74 8.07 5.99
C ARG A 600 -20.45 8.94 4.78
N THR A 601 -19.80 8.34 3.78
CA THR A 601 -19.50 9.00 2.51
C THR A 601 -20.47 8.50 1.46
N LEU A 602 -21.24 9.42 0.90
CA LEU A 602 -22.15 9.14 -0.21
C LEU A 602 -21.46 9.45 -1.53
N ILE A 603 -21.18 8.40 -2.30
CA ILE A 603 -20.57 8.45 -3.62
C ILE A 603 -21.69 8.42 -4.64
N ARG A 604 -21.89 9.50 -5.39
CA ARG A 604 -22.91 9.57 -6.46
C ARG A 604 -22.23 9.57 -7.82
N LEU A 605 -22.63 8.64 -8.67
CA LEU A 605 -22.36 8.68 -10.09
C LEU A 605 -23.40 9.59 -10.74
N MET A 606 -22.94 10.62 -11.42
CA MET A 606 -23.77 11.51 -12.23
C MET A 606 -23.61 11.12 -13.70
N ALA A 607 -24.71 11.08 -14.44
CA ALA A 607 -24.71 10.97 -15.90
C ALA A 607 -25.59 12.09 -16.47
N ASP A 608 -25.06 12.88 -17.40
CA ASP A 608 -25.75 14.04 -17.97
C ASP A 608 -26.30 15.01 -16.88
N GLY A 609 -25.56 15.16 -15.78
CA GLY A 609 -25.93 16.01 -14.64
C GLY A 609 -27.00 15.44 -13.71
N GLN A 610 -27.54 14.25 -13.99
CA GLN A 610 -28.51 13.55 -13.13
C GLN A 610 -27.84 12.44 -12.32
N VAL A 611 -28.35 12.15 -11.12
CA VAL A 611 -27.84 11.04 -10.31
C VAL A 611 -28.22 9.72 -10.98
N ALA A 612 -27.25 9.05 -11.61
CA ALA A 612 -27.45 7.77 -12.25
C ALA A 612 -27.48 6.64 -11.21
N ALA A 613 -26.58 6.71 -10.22
CA ALA A 613 -26.53 5.76 -9.12
C ALA A 613 -25.76 6.32 -7.92
N ALA A 614 -25.83 5.63 -6.78
CA ALA A 614 -25.09 6.02 -5.59
C ALA A 614 -24.64 4.79 -4.78
N LEU A 615 -23.50 4.93 -4.11
CA LEU A 615 -22.98 4.03 -3.09
C LEU A 615 -22.90 4.79 -1.77
N ASN A 616 -23.52 4.25 -0.74
CA ASN A 616 -23.39 4.75 0.63
C ASN A 616 -22.30 3.93 1.33
N HIS A 617 -21.06 4.42 1.24
CA HIS A 617 -19.92 3.72 1.82
C HIS A 617 -20.09 3.57 3.34
N ALA A 618 -19.82 2.35 3.83
CA ALA A 618 -20.02 1.92 5.22
C ALA A 618 -21.50 1.73 5.67
N ALA A 619 -22.47 1.76 4.75
CA ALA A 619 -23.87 1.45 5.08
C ALA A 619 -24.18 -0.06 5.20
N GLY A 620 -23.19 -0.92 4.92
CA GLY A 620 -23.36 -2.38 4.89
C GLY A 620 -24.09 -2.82 3.63
N VAL A 621 -23.39 -3.54 2.76
CA VAL A 621 -24.03 -4.18 1.62
C VAL A 621 -23.97 -5.68 1.77
N SER A 622 -25.06 -6.33 1.35
CA SER A 622 -25.15 -7.78 1.29
C SER A 622 -24.05 -8.30 0.37
N ILE A 623 -23.10 -9.05 0.94
CA ILE A 623 -22.02 -9.77 0.23
C ILE A 623 -22.56 -10.60 -0.95
N ARG A 624 -23.85 -10.95 -0.94
CA ARG A 624 -24.51 -11.70 -2.00
C ARG A 624 -24.68 -10.92 -3.33
N GLN A 625 -24.46 -9.61 -3.36
CA GLN A 625 -24.52 -8.78 -4.57
C GLN A 625 -23.30 -7.85 -4.65
N PRO A 626 -22.11 -8.35 -5.04
CA PRO A 626 -20.87 -7.57 -5.04
C PRO A 626 -20.87 -6.41 -6.03
N PHE A 627 -21.75 -6.43 -7.04
CA PHE A 627 -22.03 -5.26 -7.86
C PHE A 627 -23.17 -4.46 -7.24
N GLU A 628 -22.82 -3.58 -6.31
CA GLU A 628 -23.70 -2.49 -5.91
C GLU A 628 -24.23 -1.72 -7.13
N PRO A 629 -25.38 -1.04 -7.01
CA PRO A 629 -26.00 -0.35 -8.13
C PRO A 629 -25.04 0.58 -8.86
N TRP A 630 -24.15 1.28 -8.14
CA TRP A 630 -23.35 2.32 -8.74
C TRP A 630 -22.29 1.82 -9.72
N PHE A 631 -21.48 0.82 -9.36
CA PHE A 631 -20.41 0.36 -10.24
C PHE A 631 -20.99 -0.38 -11.45
N ARG A 632 -22.09 -1.12 -11.25
CA ARG A 632 -22.85 -1.72 -12.37
C ARG A 632 -23.37 -0.66 -13.32
N VAL A 633 -24.05 0.36 -12.80
CA VAL A 633 -24.59 1.47 -13.61
C VAL A 633 -23.45 2.25 -14.27
N PHE A 634 -22.31 2.41 -13.60
CA PHE A 634 -21.09 2.97 -14.19
C PHE A 634 -20.65 2.15 -15.40
N LEU A 635 -20.50 0.82 -15.27
CA LEU A 635 -20.11 -0.04 -16.38
C LEU A 635 -21.13 0.00 -17.53
N GLN A 636 -22.43 0.00 -17.23
CA GLN A 636 -23.47 0.14 -18.26
C GLN A 636 -23.38 1.47 -19.02
N ASN A 637 -23.19 2.60 -18.31
CA ASN A 637 -23.04 3.90 -18.96
C ASN A 637 -21.72 4.05 -19.72
N ALA A 638 -20.64 3.51 -19.15
CA ALA A 638 -19.31 3.58 -19.74
C ALA A 638 -19.21 2.72 -21.00
N LEU A 639 -19.69 1.48 -20.93
CA LEU A 639 -19.63 0.49 -22.02
C LEU A 639 -20.76 0.66 -23.04
N GLY A 640 -21.85 1.34 -22.70
CA GLY A 640 -22.99 1.54 -23.59
C GLY A 640 -23.58 0.21 -24.06
N ALA A 641 -23.86 0.11 -25.37
CA ALA A 641 -24.48 -1.08 -25.98
C ALA A 641 -23.53 -2.30 -26.13
N HIS A 642 -22.28 -2.20 -25.66
CA HIS A 642 -21.32 -3.30 -25.78
C HIS A 642 -21.47 -4.39 -24.72
N VAL A 643 -22.18 -4.09 -23.64
CA VAL A 643 -22.38 -5.02 -22.53
C VAL A 643 -23.83 -4.91 -22.07
N GLU A 644 -24.54 -6.02 -22.17
CA GLU A 644 -25.93 -6.11 -21.77
C GLU A 644 -26.03 -6.21 -20.23
N PRO A 645 -27.13 -5.78 -19.61
CA PRO A 645 -27.33 -5.94 -18.17
C PRO A 645 -27.07 -7.37 -17.66
N GLU A 646 -27.43 -8.38 -18.46
CA GLU A 646 -27.24 -9.81 -18.17
C GLU A 646 -25.77 -10.24 -18.20
N ASP A 647 -24.86 -9.45 -18.76
CA ASP A 647 -23.42 -9.69 -18.63
C ASP A 647 -22.90 -9.38 -17.23
N PHE A 648 -23.66 -8.61 -16.43
CA PHE A 648 -23.33 -8.29 -15.04
C PHE A 648 -24.15 -9.08 -14.01
N GLU A 649 -25.12 -9.89 -14.45
CA GLU A 649 -25.93 -10.70 -13.55
C GLU A 649 -25.19 -11.96 -13.09
N GLY A 650 -25.06 -12.10 -11.76
CA GLY A 650 -24.94 -13.34 -10.97
C GLY A 650 -23.72 -14.24 -11.15
N GLU A 651 -23.22 -14.41 -12.38
CA GLU A 651 -22.24 -15.44 -12.71
C GLU A 651 -21.29 -15.12 -13.86
N HIS A 652 -21.40 -13.95 -14.51
CA HIS A 652 -20.68 -13.72 -15.76
C HIS A 652 -19.39 -12.91 -15.63
N ILE A 653 -19.31 -12.02 -14.63
CA ILE A 653 -18.13 -11.22 -14.34
C ILE A 653 -17.76 -11.38 -12.86
N ASP A 654 -16.53 -11.79 -12.60
CA ASP A 654 -15.97 -11.86 -11.25
C ASP A 654 -15.00 -10.70 -11.01
N LEU A 655 -15.08 -10.11 -9.82
CA LEU A 655 -14.02 -9.25 -9.31
C LEU A 655 -12.84 -10.15 -8.95
N LEU A 656 -11.68 -9.90 -9.57
CA LEU A 656 -10.47 -10.66 -9.25
C LEU A 656 -9.81 -10.17 -7.95
N SER A 657 -10.10 -8.93 -7.56
CA SER A 657 -9.43 -8.24 -6.46
C SER A 657 -10.38 -7.87 -5.31
N ASP A 658 -9.78 -7.12 -4.41
CA ASP A 658 -10.38 -6.30 -3.35
C ASP A 658 -11.61 -5.47 -3.79
N ASP A 659 -12.39 -4.99 -2.81
CA ASP A 659 -13.53 -4.08 -2.96
C ASP A 659 -13.16 -2.65 -3.38
N ARG A 660 -11.85 -2.44 -3.53
CA ARG A 660 -11.21 -1.21 -3.93
C ARG A 660 -10.52 -1.39 -5.27
N ALA A 661 -10.88 -0.52 -6.19
CA ALA A 661 -10.08 -0.24 -7.37
C ALA A 661 -8.66 0.20 -6.94
N ARG A 662 -7.69 -0.18 -7.76
CA ARG A 662 -6.29 0.23 -7.62
C ARG A 662 -6.13 1.66 -8.10
N VAL A 663 -5.25 2.43 -7.47
CA VAL A 663 -5.16 3.87 -7.71
C VAL A 663 -3.83 4.25 -8.35
N ILE A 664 -3.85 4.80 -9.55
CA ILE A 664 -2.71 5.51 -10.13
C ILE A 664 -2.97 7.00 -9.94
N SER A 665 -2.12 7.71 -9.20
CA SER A 665 -2.30 9.15 -8.99
C SER A 665 -1.04 9.92 -9.34
N SER A 666 -1.18 11.01 -10.08
CA SER A 666 -0.09 11.95 -10.31
C SER A 666 -0.56 13.34 -9.94
N VAL A 667 0.14 13.93 -8.97
CA VAL A 667 -0.17 15.23 -8.40
C VAL A 667 0.98 16.18 -8.63
N VAL A 668 0.68 17.34 -9.19
CA VAL A 668 1.61 18.45 -9.35
C VAL A 668 1.17 19.57 -8.42
N ALA A 669 1.89 19.76 -7.33
CA ALA A 669 1.57 20.81 -6.38
C ALA A 669 2.26 22.13 -6.76
N TRP A 670 1.64 23.26 -6.39
CA TRP A 670 2.29 24.57 -6.48
C TRP A 670 3.44 24.69 -5.47
N GLY A 671 4.37 25.59 -5.75
CA GLY A 671 5.52 25.84 -4.88
C GLY A 671 6.63 24.80 -5.03
N ARG A 672 7.41 24.61 -3.96
CA ARG A 672 8.52 23.65 -3.89
C ARG A 672 8.23 22.61 -2.82
N GLN A 673 9.01 21.53 -2.84
CA GLN A 673 8.99 20.58 -1.73
C GLN A 673 9.35 21.31 -0.42
N PRO A 674 8.63 21.05 0.70
CA PRO A 674 8.99 21.58 2.00
C PRO A 674 10.43 21.18 2.35
N THR A 675 11.15 22.10 3.00
CA THR A 675 12.56 21.88 3.36
C THR A 675 12.84 22.19 4.83
N GLY A 676 11.96 22.95 5.50
CA GLY A 676 12.03 23.06 6.95
C GLY A 676 11.64 21.74 7.60
N GLU A 677 12.12 21.56 8.84
CA GLU A 677 12.00 20.30 9.58
C GLU A 677 10.53 19.93 9.81
N ALA A 678 9.72 20.89 10.27
CA ALA A 678 8.29 20.72 10.51
C ALA A 678 7.50 20.46 9.21
N GLY A 679 7.78 21.22 8.13
CA GLY A 679 7.14 20.99 6.83
C GLY A 679 7.52 19.64 6.24
N THR A 680 8.78 19.23 6.37
CA THR A 680 9.28 17.93 5.89
C THR A 680 8.58 16.77 6.57
N GLU A 681 8.37 16.84 7.89
CA GLU A 681 7.69 15.81 8.64
C GLU A 681 6.19 15.73 8.29
N ALA A 682 5.49 16.86 8.28
CA ALA A 682 4.10 16.91 7.85
C ALA A 682 3.93 16.40 6.41
N PHE A 683 4.90 16.69 5.54
CA PHE A 683 4.93 16.18 4.16
C PHE A 683 5.27 14.69 4.07
N ARG A 684 5.98 14.12 5.05
CA ARG A 684 6.21 12.68 5.16
C ARG A 684 4.91 11.95 5.50
N CYS A 685 4.15 12.43 6.50
CA CYS A 685 2.80 11.93 6.81
C CYS A 685 1.89 12.00 5.58
N LEU A 686 1.93 13.12 4.86
CA LEU A 686 1.14 13.29 3.64
C LEU A 686 1.53 12.29 2.55
N ARG A 687 2.82 12.07 2.31
CA ARG A 687 3.30 11.07 1.34
C ARG A 687 2.85 9.66 1.73
N ALA A 688 2.88 9.32 3.01
CA ALA A 688 2.36 8.05 3.53
C ALA A 688 0.87 7.88 3.22
N ARG A 689 0.06 8.92 3.44
CA ARG A 689 -1.37 8.93 3.12
C ARG A 689 -1.63 8.78 1.62
N LEU A 690 -0.87 9.49 0.78
CA LEU A 690 -0.98 9.37 -0.67
C LEU A 690 -0.60 7.96 -1.15
N HIS A 691 0.47 7.40 -0.59
CA HIS A 691 0.94 6.05 -0.85
C HIS A 691 -0.08 4.98 -0.47
N MET A 692 -0.69 5.07 0.71
CA MET A 692 -1.68 4.10 1.19
C MET A 692 -3.11 4.39 0.71
N VAL A 693 -3.30 5.51 0.00
CA VAL A 693 -4.59 5.99 -0.48
C VAL A 693 -5.58 6.20 0.67
N GLU A 694 -5.11 6.88 1.71
CA GLU A 694 -5.91 7.26 2.87
C GLU A 694 -6.36 8.72 2.79
N GLU A 695 -7.41 9.04 3.55
CA GLU A 695 -7.92 10.41 3.62
C GLU A 695 -6.89 11.36 4.24
N TYR A 696 -7.05 12.66 3.99
CA TYR A 696 -6.17 13.63 4.61
C TYR A 696 -6.41 13.73 6.12
N ASP A 697 -5.29 13.73 6.86
CA ASP A 697 -5.18 14.14 8.25
C ASP A 697 -3.73 14.60 8.50
N SER A 698 -3.50 15.30 9.61
CA SER A 698 -2.18 15.84 9.98
C SER A 698 -1.19 14.77 10.45
N GLY A 699 -1.69 13.65 11.01
CA GLY A 699 -0.87 12.53 11.51
C GLY A 699 -0.64 11.40 10.51
N TRP A 700 0.01 10.33 10.96
CA TRP A 700 0.19 9.08 10.21
C TRP A 700 -1.15 8.35 9.97
N PRO A 701 -1.32 7.65 8.82
CA PRO A 701 -2.58 6.94 8.51
C PRO A 701 -2.84 5.75 9.44
N TYR A 702 -1.77 5.11 9.92
CA TYR A 702 -1.81 4.01 10.87
C TYR A 702 -0.78 4.26 11.97
N ASP A 703 -0.42 3.20 12.71
CA ASP A 703 0.76 3.24 13.58
C ASP A 703 1.96 3.86 12.84
N PRO A 704 2.66 4.85 13.43
CA PRO A 704 3.76 5.54 12.76
C PRO A 704 4.85 4.59 12.25
N GLY A 705 5.26 3.60 13.06
CA GLY A 705 6.34 2.67 12.68
C GLY A 705 5.94 1.77 11.50
N PHE A 706 4.69 1.29 11.49
CA PHE A 706 4.15 0.57 10.34
C PHE A 706 4.08 1.47 9.09
N SER A 707 3.53 2.68 9.24
CA SER A 707 3.33 3.62 8.14
C SER A 707 4.64 4.07 7.50
N GLU A 708 5.67 4.28 8.32
CA GLU A 708 7.04 4.58 7.88
C GLU A 708 7.64 3.41 7.11
N THR A 709 7.52 2.20 7.65
CA THR A 709 8.05 0.98 7.02
C THR A 709 7.43 0.76 5.63
N GLU A 710 6.10 0.86 5.53
CA GLU A 710 5.37 0.75 4.25
C GLU A 710 5.83 1.84 3.27
N LEU A 711 5.87 3.10 3.73
CA LEU A 711 6.32 4.22 2.90
C LEU A 711 7.74 4.01 2.38
N GLU A 712 8.67 3.55 3.22
CA GLU A 712 10.06 3.33 2.83
C GLU A 712 10.20 2.19 1.82
N GLN A 713 9.53 1.06 2.05
CA GLN A 713 9.48 -0.07 1.13
C GLN A 713 8.82 0.29 -0.21
N GLY A 714 7.85 1.20 -0.22
CA GLY A 714 7.15 1.67 -1.40
C GLY A 714 7.79 2.89 -2.10
N SER A 715 8.67 3.65 -1.43
CA SER A 715 9.21 4.91 -1.96
C SER A 715 10.36 4.76 -2.96
N TYR A 716 10.20 5.35 -4.14
CA TYR A 716 11.27 5.46 -5.13
C TYR A 716 11.82 6.90 -5.14
N ALA A 717 12.97 7.07 -4.47
CA ALA A 717 13.53 8.38 -4.11
C ALA A 717 14.55 8.96 -5.11
N ARG A 718 14.78 8.32 -6.27
CA ARG A 718 15.80 8.74 -7.25
C ARG A 718 15.72 10.24 -7.61
N PHE A 719 14.51 10.80 -7.66
CA PHE A 719 14.27 12.19 -8.05
C PHE A 719 13.81 13.09 -6.90
N ASN A 720 13.95 12.63 -5.65
CA ASN A 720 13.46 13.36 -4.49
C ASN A 720 14.14 14.73 -4.37
N ALA A 721 15.44 14.84 -4.69
CA ALA A 721 16.15 16.12 -4.72
C ALA A 721 15.59 17.11 -5.76
N GLY A 722 14.98 16.60 -6.84
CA GLY A 722 14.30 17.41 -7.86
C GLY A 722 12.84 17.74 -7.51
N GLY A 723 12.37 17.34 -6.32
CA GLY A 723 10.98 17.50 -5.91
C GLY A 723 10.04 16.50 -6.58
N THR A 724 10.53 15.35 -7.06
CA THR A 724 9.66 14.29 -7.59
C THR A 724 9.80 13.03 -6.73
N TRP A 725 8.69 12.59 -6.17
CA TRP A 725 8.60 11.38 -5.36
C TRP A 725 7.57 10.43 -5.95
N PHE A 726 7.91 9.14 -5.97
CA PHE A 726 6.98 8.07 -6.34
C PHE A 726 6.77 7.13 -5.16
N GLY A 727 5.53 6.70 -4.95
CA GLY A 727 5.14 5.69 -3.98
C GLY A 727 4.42 4.53 -4.67
N ILE A 728 4.81 3.30 -4.38
CA ILE A 728 4.24 2.09 -4.98
C ILE A 728 3.82 1.15 -3.86
N SER A 729 2.53 0.83 -3.76
CA SER A 729 1.99 -0.19 -2.85
C SER A 729 1.30 -1.30 -3.67
N SER A 730 0.81 -2.33 -2.99
CA SER A 730 -0.09 -3.33 -3.57
C SER A 730 -1.42 -2.74 -4.07
N HIS A 731 -1.78 -1.54 -3.61
CA HIS A 731 -3.05 -0.87 -3.91
C HIS A 731 -2.92 0.36 -4.82
N SER A 732 -1.71 0.91 -4.99
CA SER A 732 -1.54 2.19 -5.65
C SER A 732 -0.16 2.38 -6.30
N PHE A 733 -0.13 3.27 -7.28
CA PHE A 733 1.09 3.86 -7.80
C PHE A 733 0.91 5.37 -7.90
N VAL A 734 1.60 6.10 -7.03
CA VAL A 734 1.44 7.54 -6.86
C VAL A 734 2.72 8.29 -7.21
N CYS A 735 2.55 9.50 -7.74
CA CYS A 735 3.62 10.45 -8.01
C CYS A 735 3.22 11.80 -7.44
N LEU A 736 4.05 12.38 -6.59
CA LEU A 736 3.95 13.76 -6.14
C LEU A 736 5.14 14.53 -6.68
N THR A 737 4.88 15.60 -7.41
CA THR A 737 5.94 16.39 -8.04
C THR A 737 5.68 17.89 -7.99
N PHE A 738 6.74 18.66 -8.19
CA PHE A 738 6.69 20.12 -8.28
C PHE A 738 7.24 20.62 -9.61
N GLY A 739 6.96 21.88 -9.94
CA GLY A 739 7.57 22.59 -11.07
C GLY A 739 7.16 22.12 -12.48
N ASP A 740 7.76 22.75 -13.49
CA ASP A 740 7.42 22.54 -14.90
C ASP A 740 7.83 21.16 -15.43
N PHE A 741 9.00 20.67 -15.01
CA PHE A 741 9.47 19.34 -15.40
C PHE A 741 8.53 18.27 -14.85
N GLY A 742 8.18 18.37 -13.57
CA GLY A 742 7.19 17.52 -12.93
C GLY A 742 5.85 17.53 -13.67
N ARG A 743 5.37 18.70 -14.08
CA ARG A 743 4.10 18.82 -14.81
C ARG A 743 4.15 18.23 -16.22
N LYS A 744 5.10 18.66 -17.05
CA LYS A 744 5.08 18.36 -18.49
C LYS A 744 5.61 16.96 -18.77
N VAL A 745 6.70 16.59 -18.12
CA VAL A 745 7.42 15.35 -18.38
C VAL A 745 6.89 14.23 -17.49
N VAL A 746 6.93 14.41 -16.17
CA VAL A 746 6.56 13.33 -15.24
C VAL A 746 5.04 13.08 -15.26
N HIS A 747 4.24 14.11 -14.99
CA HIS A 747 2.78 14.01 -14.96
C HIS A 747 2.18 13.85 -16.36
N GLY A 748 2.53 14.76 -17.28
CA GLY A 748 1.94 14.83 -18.62
C GLY A 748 2.34 13.70 -19.56
N THR A 749 3.52 13.10 -19.39
CA THR A 749 4.05 12.06 -20.31
C THR A 749 4.24 10.72 -19.61
N HIS A 750 5.09 10.65 -18.57
CA HIS A 750 5.43 9.35 -17.97
C HIS A 750 4.29 8.71 -17.18
N MET A 751 3.68 9.44 -16.24
CA MET A 751 2.52 8.95 -15.48
C MET A 751 1.29 8.80 -16.37
N ALA A 752 1.16 9.65 -17.39
CA ALA A 752 0.09 9.58 -18.37
C ALA A 752 0.17 8.35 -19.28
N CYS A 753 1.36 7.94 -19.70
CA CYS A 753 1.51 6.90 -20.72
C CYS A 753 2.32 5.72 -20.20
N VAL A 754 3.63 5.91 -20.07
CA VAL A 754 4.62 4.86 -19.84
C VAL A 754 4.41 4.12 -18.51
N TYR A 755 4.48 4.83 -17.39
CA TYR A 755 4.41 4.22 -16.06
C TYR A 755 3.01 3.72 -15.73
N ARG A 756 1.97 4.37 -16.27
CA ARG A 756 0.61 3.83 -16.21
C ARG A 756 0.53 2.46 -16.88
N ARG A 757 1.07 2.29 -18.10
CA ARG A 757 1.03 0.99 -18.80
C ARG A 757 1.80 -0.08 -18.03
N MET A 758 2.92 0.27 -17.41
CA MET A 758 3.68 -0.65 -16.56
C MET A 758 2.88 -1.11 -15.33
N PHE A 759 2.16 -0.19 -14.68
CA PHE A 759 1.28 -0.55 -13.57
C PHE A 759 0.08 -1.38 -14.03
N VAL A 760 -0.54 -1.04 -15.17
CA VAL A 760 -1.60 -1.86 -15.80
C VAL A 760 -1.10 -3.28 -16.06
N LEU A 761 0.11 -3.43 -16.61
CA LEU A 761 0.70 -4.75 -16.85
C LEU A 761 0.91 -5.52 -15.54
N THR A 762 1.35 -4.84 -14.48
CA THR A 762 1.47 -5.43 -13.13
C THR A 762 0.11 -5.93 -12.61
N LEU A 763 -0.96 -5.15 -12.78
CA LEU A 763 -2.32 -5.57 -12.40
C LEU A 763 -2.82 -6.74 -13.25
N LEU A 764 -2.46 -6.79 -14.53
CA LEU A 764 -2.81 -7.88 -15.42
C LEU A 764 -2.07 -9.18 -15.08
N HIS A 765 -0.80 -9.08 -14.67
CA HIS A 765 -0.07 -10.21 -14.08
C HIS A 765 -0.76 -10.70 -12.81
N ALA A 766 -1.10 -9.81 -11.87
CA ALA A 766 -1.82 -10.16 -10.65
C ALA A 766 -3.15 -10.88 -10.97
N ALA A 767 -3.94 -10.30 -11.86
CA ALA A 767 -5.22 -10.85 -12.30
C ALA A 767 -5.09 -12.25 -12.93
N ALA A 768 -4.08 -12.45 -13.77
CA ALA A 768 -3.83 -13.75 -14.38
C ALA A 768 -3.38 -14.80 -13.35
N LEU A 769 -2.48 -14.45 -12.43
CA LEU A 769 -2.03 -15.34 -11.37
C LEU A 769 -3.18 -15.73 -10.44
N GLN A 770 -4.01 -14.77 -10.03
CA GLN A 770 -5.22 -15.04 -9.25
C GLN A 770 -6.20 -15.95 -9.99
N ALA A 771 -6.36 -15.76 -11.31
CA ALA A 771 -7.16 -16.64 -12.13
C ALA A 771 -6.62 -18.08 -12.13
N PHE A 772 -5.30 -18.27 -12.28
CA PHE A 772 -4.68 -19.59 -12.19
C PHE A 772 -4.84 -20.21 -10.78
N ALA A 773 -4.60 -19.44 -9.73
CA ALA A 773 -4.76 -19.89 -8.34
C ALA A 773 -6.20 -20.31 -8.01
N SER A 774 -7.20 -19.72 -8.68
CA SER A 774 -8.60 -20.15 -8.56
C SER A 774 -8.94 -21.35 -9.43
N ASP A 775 -8.37 -21.41 -10.64
CA ASP A 775 -8.71 -22.44 -11.63
C ASP A 775 -8.05 -23.79 -11.34
N ILE A 776 -6.84 -23.82 -10.77
CA ILE A 776 -6.15 -25.07 -10.45
C ILE A 776 -7.00 -25.92 -9.47
N PRO A 777 -7.39 -25.43 -8.27
CA PRO A 777 -8.19 -26.23 -7.34
C PRO A 777 -9.55 -26.62 -7.92
N LYS A 778 -10.26 -25.71 -8.59
CA LYS A 778 -11.54 -25.98 -9.25
C LYS A 778 -11.43 -27.07 -10.31
N SER A 779 -10.33 -27.08 -11.06
CA SER A 779 -10.09 -28.11 -12.08
C SER A 779 -9.83 -29.49 -11.48
N LEU A 780 -9.44 -29.55 -10.20
CA LEU A 780 -9.14 -30.77 -9.44
C LEU A 780 -10.25 -31.17 -8.47
N GLU A 781 -11.25 -30.33 -8.19
CA GLU A 781 -12.31 -30.57 -7.21
C GLU A 781 -13.12 -31.86 -7.50
N ALA A 782 -13.33 -32.17 -8.79
CA ALA A 782 -14.03 -33.38 -9.23
C ALA A 782 -13.08 -34.58 -9.46
N TRP A 783 -11.77 -34.41 -9.25
CA TRP A 783 -10.80 -35.45 -9.53
C TRP A 783 -10.62 -36.37 -8.33
N THR A 784 -10.72 -37.67 -8.57
CA THR A 784 -10.43 -38.69 -7.56
C THR A 784 -9.11 -39.41 -7.87
N PRO A 785 -8.32 -39.79 -6.84
CA PRO A 785 -7.16 -40.65 -7.01
C PRO A 785 -7.55 -41.92 -7.77
N GLY A 786 -6.79 -42.30 -8.79
CA GLY A 786 -7.16 -43.42 -9.69
C GLY A 786 -7.84 -43.01 -11.00
N GLU A 787 -8.31 -41.78 -11.16
CA GLU A 787 -8.88 -41.30 -12.41
C GLU A 787 -7.85 -40.65 -13.34
N ARG A 788 -8.22 -40.41 -14.60
CA ARG A 788 -7.40 -39.61 -15.52
C ARG A 788 -7.47 -38.15 -15.07
N LEU A 789 -6.35 -37.43 -15.19
CA LEU A 789 -6.30 -36.00 -14.93
C LEU A 789 -7.43 -35.30 -15.71
N PRO A 790 -8.22 -34.41 -15.07
CA PRO A 790 -9.35 -33.77 -15.72
C PRO A 790 -8.91 -32.99 -16.95
N ASP A 791 -9.74 -33.02 -17.99
CA ASP A 791 -9.47 -32.26 -19.22
C ASP A 791 -9.38 -30.74 -18.96
N ALA A 792 -10.04 -30.25 -17.90
CA ALA A 792 -9.92 -28.87 -17.45
C ALA A 792 -8.47 -28.51 -17.06
N TYR A 793 -7.83 -29.30 -16.21
CA TYR A 793 -6.43 -29.08 -15.81
C TYR A 793 -5.47 -29.21 -17.01
N ARG A 794 -5.69 -30.21 -17.87
CA ARG A 794 -4.86 -30.41 -19.08
C ARG A 794 -4.90 -29.21 -20.03
N ARG A 795 -6.01 -28.47 -20.05
CA ARG A 795 -6.13 -27.21 -20.82
C ARG A 795 -5.47 -26.04 -20.10
N LEU A 796 -5.43 -26.04 -18.77
CA LEU A 796 -4.84 -24.96 -17.97
C LEU A 796 -3.32 -24.89 -18.14
N ARG A 797 -2.64 -26.05 -18.17
CA ARG A 797 -1.17 -26.14 -18.26
C ARG A 797 -0.59 -25.44 -19.51
N PRO A 798 -1.07 -25.69 -20.75
CA PRO A 798 -0.62 -24.93 -21.92
C PRO A 798 -0.88 -23.42 -21.82
N VAL A 799 -1.98 -23.02 -21.16
CA VAL A 799 -2.31 -21.61 -20.96
C VAL A 799 -1.33 -20.96 -20.00
N PHE A 800 -0.97 -21.63 -18.89
CA PHE A 800 0.06 -21.16 -17.97
C PHE A 800 1.46 -21.09 -18.61
N LEU A 801 1.82 -22.08 -19.43
CA LEU A 801 3.07 -22.05 -20.19
C LEU A 801 3.10 -20.89 -21.20
N ARG A 802 1.98 -20.63 -21.89
CA ARG A 802 1.86 -19.48 -22.79
C ARG A 802 1.99 -18.16 -22.02
N PHE A 803 1.35 -18.05 -20.85
CA PHE A 803 1.50 -16.90 -19.97
C PHE A 803 2.97 -16.71 -19.56
N THR A 804 3.63 -17.77 -19.08
CA THR A 804 5.04 -17.74 -18.68
C THR A 804 5.96 -17.30 -19.82
N ASN A 805 5.75 -17.84 -21.04
CA ASN A 805 6.67 -17.61 -22.15
C ASN A 805 6.42 -16.28 -22.88
N LEU A 806 5.18 -15.79 -22.92
CA LEU A 806 4.79 -14.66 -23.76
C LEU A 806 4.31 -13.43 -22.98
N LEU A 807 4.05 -13.55 -21.68
CA LEU A 807 3.40 -12.48 -20.91
C LEU A 807 4.08 -12.20 -19.58
N TRP A 808 4.73 -13.18 -18.98
CA TRP A 808 5.50 -13.01 -17.75
C TRP A 808 6.88 -12.45 -18.06
N PHE A 809 7.12 -11.22 -17.64
CA PHE A 809 8.38 -10.53 -17.90
C PHE A 809 8.88 -9.94 -16.59
N HIS A 810 10.16 -10.16 -16.28
CA HIS A 810 10.82 -9.49 -15.14
C HIS A 810 11.29 -8.07 -15.51
N ARG A 811 11.52 -7.82 -16.80
CA ARG A 811 12.00 -6.54 -17.31
C ARG A 811 11.15 -6.10 -18.50
N VAL A 812 10.61 -4.89 -18.43
CA VAL A 812 9.75 -4.34 -19.49
C VAL A 812 10.35 -3.18 -20.25
N SER A 813 11.39 -2.52 -19.70
CA SER A 813 12.06 -1.37 -20.29
C SER A 813 13.56 -1.59 -20.40
N SER A 814 14.20 -0.96 -21.40
CA SER A 814 15.66 -0.83 -21.44
C SER A 814 16.17 0.29 -20.52
N GLN A 815 15.32 1.26 -20.17
CA GLN A 815 15.67 2.41 -19.33
C GLN A 815 15.79 2.00 -17.88
N VAL A 816 16.89 2.37 -17.22
CA VAL A 816 17.18 2.00 -15.82
C VAL A 816 16.01 2.36 -14.89
N GLN A 817 15.46 3.57 -15.02
CA GLN A 817 14.31 4.00 -14.24
C GLN A 817 13.06 3.12 -14.47
N GLY A 818 12.82 2.71 -15.72
CA GLY A 818 11.72 1.80 -16.04
C GLY A 818 11.91 0.43 -15.43
N VAL A 819 13.14 -0.10 -15.44
CA VAL A 819 13.46 -1.38 -14.79
C VAL A 819 13.17 -1.30 -13.29
N GLU A 820 13.74 -0.32 -12.61
CA GLU A 820 13.63 -0.15 -11.16
C GLU A 820 12.18 0.05 -10.70
N LEU A 821 11.41 0.89 -11.41
CA LEU A 821 10.00 1.10 -11.08
C LEU A 821 9.18 -0.18 -11.29
N PHE A 822 9.43 -0.93 -12.36
CA PHE A 822 8.67 -2.16 -12.64
C PHE A 822 8.95 -3.25 -11.62
N GLU A 823 10.22 -3.50 -11.31
CA GLU A 823 10.63 -4.48 -10.31
C GLU A 823 9.98 -4.16 -8.96
N ARG A 824 9.96 -2.88 -8.58
CA ARG A 824 9.31 -2.44 -7.35
C ARG A 824 7.79 -2.60 -7.40
N MET A 825 7.14 -2.38 -8.54
CA MET A 825 5.70 -2.69 -8.74
C MET A 825 5.42 -4.20 -8.58
N GLN A 826 6.24 -5.06 -9.18
CA GLN A 826 6.08 -6.52 -9.05
C GLN A 826 6.31 -7.01 -7.62
N GLN A 827 7.33 -6.46 -6.95
CA GLN A 827 7.63 -6.76 -5.55
C GLN A 827 6.48 -6.37 -4.63
N GLN A 828 5.98 -5.13 -4.76
CA GLN A 828 4.90 -4.60 -3.92
C GLN A 828 3.55 -5.28 -4.19
N ALA A 829 3.32 -5.76 -5.41
CA ALA A 829 2.18 -6.59 -5.74
C ALA A 829 2.36 -8.07 -5.35
N GLY A 830 3.53 -8.48 -4.84
CA GLY A 830 3.81 -9.86 -4.41
C GLY A 830 3.84 -10.87 -5.55
N LEU A 831 4.04 -10.44 -6.80
CA LEU A 831 3.81 -11.27 -7.98
C LEU A 831 4.79 -12.43 -8.09
N GLU A 832 6.06 -12.21 -7.76
CA GLU A 832 7.09 -13.27 -7.82
C GLU A 832 6.75 -14.43 -6.86
N ARG A 833 6.25 -14.10 -5.67
CA ARG A 833 5.82 -15.09 -4.69
C ARG A 833 4.60 -15.86 -5.17
N GLU A 834 3.60 -15.17 -5.73
CA GLU A 834 2.40 -15.83 -6.27
C GLU A 834 2.72 -16.71 -7.48
N TYR A 835 3.56 -16.21 -8.40
CA TYR A 835 4.03 -16.97 -9.56
C TYR A 835 4.75 -18.25 -9.12
N GLY A 836 5.71 -18.15 -8.19
CA GLY A 836 6.43 -19.31 -7.66
C GLY A 836 5.51 -20.34 -7.01
N ARG A 837 4.50 -19.89 -6.24
CA ARG A 837 3.49 -20.78 -5.65
C ARG A 837 2.70 -21.53 -6.72
N ILE A 838 2.21 -20.83 -7.74
CA ILE A 838 1.42 -21.45 -8.82
C ILE A 838 2.27 -22.41 -9.64
N GLN A 839 3.52 -22.05 -9.93
CA GLN A 839 4.47 -22.91 -10.62
C GLN A 839 4.71 -24.20 -9.82
N GLN A 840 4.91 -24.09 -8.51
CA GLN A 840 5.09 -25.24 -7.63
C GLN A 840 3.83 -26.11 -7.59
N GLU A 841 2.64 -25.53 -7.45
CA GLU A 841 1.38 -26.26 -7.43
C GLU A 841 1.16 -27.05 -8.74
N ILE A 842 1.50 -26.47 -9.89
CA ILE A 842 1.46 -27.16 -11.19
C ILE A 842 2.49 -28.29 -11.23
N ALA A 843 3.72 -28.06 -10.77
CA ALA A 843 4.77 -29.07 -10.75
C ALA A 843 4.45 -30.25 -9.81
N ASP A 844 3.90 -29.97 -8.64
CA ASP A 844 3.49 -30.97 -7.65
C ASP A 844 2.34 -31.82 -8.21
N THR A 845 1.35 -31.17 -8.86
CA THR A 845 0.24 -31.87 -9.52
C THR A 845 0.74 -32.74 -10.68
N ASP A 846 1.66 -32.23 -11.51
CA ASP A 846 2.27 -32.98 -12.61
C ASP A 846 3.07 -34.20 -12.08
N SER A 847 3.84 -34.02 -11.01
CA SER A 847 4.67 -35.08 -10.39
C SER A 847 3.79 -36.17 -9.78
N TYR A 848 2.79 -35.78 -9.00
CA TYR A 848 1.79 -36.69 -8.45
C TYR A 848 1.12 -37.51 -9.57
N TRP A 849 0.75 -36.85 -10.68
CA TRP A 849 0.13 -37.54 -11.81
C TRP A 849 1.10 -38.51 -12.52
N GLN A 850 2.38 -38.14 -12.64
CA GLN A 850 3.40 -39.02 -13.21
C GLN A 850 3.60 -40.27 -12.35
N GLU A 851 3.77 -40.11 -11.04
CA GLU A 851 3.89 -41.22 -10.07
C GLU A 851 2.69 -42.18 -10.17
N GLU A 852 1.48 -41.63 -10.16
CA GLU A 852 0.25 -42.40 -10.31
C GLU A 852 0.19 -43.13 -11.67
N SER A 853 0.66 -42.50 -12.74
CA SER A 853 0.72 -43.12 -14.07
C SER A 853 1.76 -44.23 -14.16
N GLU A 854 2.88 -44.09 -13.43
CA GLU A 854 3.96 -45.08 -13.35
C GLU A 854 3.52 -46.27 -12.53
N ILE A 855 2.86 -46.08 -11.38
CA ILE A 855 2.26 -47.16 -10.58
C ILE A 855 1.31 -47.97 -11.46
N ARG A 856 0.43 -47.32 -12.24
CA ARG A 856 -0.46 -48.03 -13.16
C ARG A 856 0.27 -48.71 -14.30
N ARG A 857 1.39 -48.16 -14.77
CA ARG A 857 2.22 -48.79 -15.80
C ARG A 857 2.94 -50.01 -15.24
N GLU A 858 3.42 -49.95 -14.00
CA GLU A 858 3.99 -51.07 -13.28
C GLU A 858 2.96 -52.15 -13.05
N GLU A 859 1.76 -51.83 -12.59
CA GLU A 859 0.67 -52.80 -12.43
C GLU A 859 0.34 -53.49 -13.75
N ARG A 860 0.29 -52.72 -14.86
CA ARG A 860 0.12 -53.28 -16.21
C ARG A 860 1.27 -54.19 -16.61
N MET A 861 2.50 -53.77 -16.35
CA MET A 861 3.69 -54.55 -16.67
C MET A 861 3.79 -55.79 -15.79
N ARG A 862 3.43 -55.72 -14.51
CA ARG A 862 3.35 -56.86 -13.58
C ARG A 862 2.26 -57.83 -14.03
N ALA A 863 1.09 -57.35 -14.41
CA ALA A 863 0.03 -58.18 -14.98
C ALA A 863 0.50 -58.86 -16.28
N LEU A 864 1.12 -58.12 -17.20
CA LEU A 864 1.68 -58.68 -18.44
C LEU A 864 2.84 -59.65 -18.17
N THR A 865 3.67 -59.39 -17.17
CA THR A 865 4.79 -60.26 -16.77
C THR A 865 4.25 -61.55 -16.16
N LEU A 866 3.25 -61.46 -15.27
CA LEU A 866 2.57 -62.61 -14.69
C LEU A 866 1.91 -63.48 -15.76
N LEU A 867 1.36 -62.87 -16.82
CA LEU A 867 0.86 -63.57 -18.00
C LEU A 867 1.97 -64.13 -18.91
N GLY A 868 3.10 -63.42 -18.99
CA GLY A 868 4.26 -63.80 -19.79
C GLY A 868 5.08 -64.94 -19.20
N ILE A 869 5.16 -65.08 -17.87
CA ILE A 869 5.93 -66.12 -17.17
C ILE A 869 5.49 -67.53 -17.62
N PRO A 870 4.20 -67.91 -17.59
CA PRO A 870 3.76 -69.21 -18.10
C PRO A 870 4.15 -69.45 -19.56
N PHE A 871 4.08 -68.41 -20.39
CA PHE A 871 4.44 -68.50 -21.80
C PHE A 871 5.95 -68.67 -22.01
N ALA A 872 6.77 -67.94 -21.26
CA ALA A 872 8.22 -68.04 -21.27
C ALA A 872 8.70 -69.41 -20.75
N VAL A 873 8.11 -69.89 -19.64
CA VAL A 873 8.36 -71.24 -19.12
C VAL A 873 7.99 -72.28 -20.17
N MET A 874 6.83 -72.14 -20.83
CA MET A 874 6.44 -73.05 -21.91
C MET A 874 7.43 -73.02 -23.09
N LEU A 875 7.86 -71.85 -23.53
CA LEU A 875 8.83 -71.71 -24.62
C LEU A 875 10.20 -72.31 -24.26
N ALA A 876 10.67 -72.08 -23.03
CA ALA A 876 11.91 -72.64 -22.52
C ALA A 876 11.83 -74.17 -22.45
N LEU A 877 10.73 -74.70 -21.93
CA LEU A 877 10.44 -76.14 -21.90
C LEU A 877 10.38 -76.75 -23.31
N TYR A 878 9.82 -76.03 -24.30
CA TYR A 878 9.78 -76.44 -25.70
C TYR A 878 11.16 -76.37 -26.38
N GLY A 879 11.95 -75.32 -26.11
CA GLY A 879 13.30 -75.16 -26.65
C GLY A 879 14.33 -76.16 -26.11
N LEU A 880 14.11 -76.66 -24.89
CA LEU A 880 14.86 -77.78 -24.31
C LEU A 880 14.58 -79.13 -25.00
N ARG A 881 13.62 -79.19 -25.93
CA ARG A 881 13.43 -80.32 -26.85
C ARG A 881 14.55 -80.26 -27.90
N GLY A 882 15.74 -80.73 -27.51
CA GLY A 882 16.96 -80.69 -28.32
C GLY A 882 16.74 -81.18 -29.75
N LYS A 883 17.44 -80.57 -30.71
CA LYS A 883 17.39 -80.95 -32.12
C LYS A 883 17.65 -82.46 -32.26
N PRO A 884 16.73 -83.23 -32.87
CA PRO A 884 16.97 -84.65 -33.11
C PRO A 884 18.02 -84.75 -34.23
N GLY A 885 19.29 -84.91 -33.88
CA GLY A 885 20.32 -85.06 -34.89
C GLY A 885 21.76 -84.88 -34.42
N SER A 886 22.29 -85.87 -33.70
CA SER A 886 23.64 -86.36 -33.99
C SER A 886 23.60 -87.89 -33.93
N LYS A 887 23.86 -88.54 -35.05
CA LYS A 887 23.83 -90.01 -35.21
C LYS A 887 25.05 -90.72 -34.60
N ASP A 888 25.88 -90.01 -33.85
CA ASP A 888 27.08 -90.59 -33.25
C ASP A 888 26.75 -91.09 -31.84
N GLY A 889 26.61 -92.41 -31.74
CA GLY A 889 26.13 -93.14 -30.57
C GLY A 889 27.15 -93.24 -29.44
N SER A 890 27.47 -92.13 -28.79
CA SER A 890 28.14 -92.20 -27.49
C SER A 890 27.64 -91.12 -26.53
N GLU A 891 27.08 -91.65 -25.43
CA GLU A 891 26.65 -91.03 -24.18
C GLU A 891 25.21 -90.49 -24.10
N PRO A 892 24.39 -91.02 -23.16
CA PRO A 892 23.03 -90.58 -22.96
C PRO A 892 23.05 -89.24 -22.21
N THR A 893 22.97 -88.14 -22.95
CA THR A 893 22.50 -86.89 -22.35
C THR A 893 21.14 -87.18 -21.74
N HIS A 894 21.02 -87.05 -20.41
CA HIS A 894 19.80 -87.33 -19.66
C HIS A 894 18.60 -86.63 -20.30
N ASP A 895 17.83 -87.39 -21.07
CA ASP A 895 16.54 -86.98 -21.61
C ASP A 895 15.53 -87.00 -20.46
N TRP A 896 15.64 -85.97 -19.61
CA TRP A 896 14.79 -85.77 -18.45
C TRP A 896 13.30 -85.70 -18.85
N TRP A 897 13.00 -85.28 -20.09
CA TRP A 897 11.66 -85.32 -20.68
C TRP A 897 11.21 -86.76 -20.92
N GLY A 898 12.04 -87.59 -21.55
CA GLY A 898 11.78 -89.02 -21.69
C GLY A 898 11.58 -89.71 -20.34
N TRP A 899 12.34 -89.34 -19.31
CA TRP A 899 12.16 -89.83 -17.94
C TRP A 899 10.83 -89.36 -17.31
N LEU A 900 10.49 -88.08 -17.41
CA LEU A 900 9.26 -87.51 -16.85
C LEU A 900 8.02 -88.08 -17.54
N LEU A 901 8.04 -88.23 -18.87
CA LEU A 901 6.95 -88.82 -19.66
C LEU A 901 6.80 -90.32 -19.42
N ASN A 902 7.91 -91.05 -19.20
CA ASN A 902 7.84 -92.45 -18.74
C ASN A 902 7.27 -92.55 -17.32
N ARG A 903 7.61 -91.64 -16.42
CA ARG A 903 7.12 -91.65 -15.02
C ARG A 903 5.66 -91.26 -14.90
N LEU A 904 5.17 -90.42 -15.82
CA LEU A 904 3.74 -90.10 -15.97
C LEU A 904 2.95 -91.17 -16.76
N GLY A 905 3.57 -92.34 -17.04
CA GLY A 905 2.88 -93.54 -17.50
C GLY A 905 2.92 -93.80 -19.00
N GLY A 906 3.99 -93.40 -19.70
CA GLY A 906 4.15 -93.70 -21.13
C GLY A 906 3.16 -92.95 -22.00
N MET A 907 2.98 -91.65 -21.73
CA MET A 907 2.17 -90.78 -22.59
C MET A 907 2.86 -90.62 -23.95
N SER A 908 2.17 -91.00 -25.03
CA SER A 908 2.64 -90.77 -26.40
C SER A 908 2.82 -89.27 -26.68
N ASP A 909 3.63 -88.91 -27.69
CA ASP A 909 3.88 -87.51 -28.09
C ASP A 909 2.58 -86.69 -28.29
N GLU A 910 1.49 -87.35 -28.68
CA GLU A 910 0.17 -86.76 -28.86
C GLU A 910 -0.45 -86.27 -27.55
N TRP A 911 -0.22 -86.98 -26.44
CA TRP A 911 -0.72 -86.61 -25.12
C TRP A 911 0.07 -85.48 -24.49
N ALA A 912 1.39 -85.41 -24.72
CA ALA A 912 2.19 -84.25 -24.34
C ALA A 912 1.75 -82.99 -25.10
N ALA A 913 1.48 -83.11 -26.40
CA ALA A 913 0.91 -82.03 -27.21
C ALA A 913 -0.49 -81.62 -26.71
N ALA A 914 -1.33 -82.58 -26.31
CA ALA A 914 -2.64 -82.30 -25.73
C ALA A 914 -2.55 -81.58 -24.37
N LEU A 915 -1.61 -81.97 -23.50
CA LEU A 915 -1.38 -81.29 -22.23
C LEU A 915 -0.86 -79.86 -22.43
N VAL A 916 0.06 -79.65 -23.36
CA VAL A 916 0.52 -78.30 -23.73
C VAL A 916 -0.64 -77.49 -24.30
N ALA A 917 -1.47 -78.05 -25.16
CA ALA A 917 -2.65 -77.38 -25.71
C ALA A 917 -3.67 -77.02 -24.61
N VAL A 918 -3.91 -77.92 -23.65
CA VAL A 918 -4.78 -77.67 -22.48
C VAL A 918 -4.17 -76.60 -21.58
N PHE A 919 -2.87 -76.62 -21.33
CA PHE A 919 -2.20 -75.61 -20.52
C PHE A 919 -2.22 -74.23 -21.19
N VAL A 920 -1.92 -74.15 -22.49
CA VAL A 920 -2.06 -72.92 -23.30
C VAL A 920 -3.48 -72.39 -23.25
N LEU A 921 -4.47 -73.29 -23.30
CA LEU A 921 -5.87 -72.91 -23.24
C LEU A 921 -6.29 -72.42 -21.86
N VAL A 922 -5.85 -73.10 -20.79
CA VAL A 922 -6.11 -72.66 -19.41
C VAL A 922 -5.43 -71.33 -19.15
N ALA A 923 -4.16 -71.17 -19.54
CA ALA A 923 -3.43 -69.91 -19.45
C ALA A 923 -4.13 -68.81 -20.28
N GLY A 924 -4.59 -69.12 -21.49
CA GLY A 924 -5.35 -68.19 -22.33
C GLY A 924 -6.71 -67.79 -21.72
N VAL A 925 -7.41 -68.73 -21.09
CA VAL A 925 -8.68 -68.46 -20.40
C VAL A 925 -8.47 -67.64 -19.13
N VAL A 926 -7.43 -67.93 -18.35
CA VAL A 926 -7.04 -67.14 -17.16
C VAL A 926 -6.61 -65.73 -17.59
N ALA A 927 -5.81 -65.61 -18.66
CA ALA A 927 -5.43 -64.32 -19.23
C ALA A 927 -6.64 -63.51 -19.68
N LEU A 928 -7.57 -64.16 -20.38
CA LEU A 928 -8.83 -63.56 -20.78
C LEU A 928 -9.64 -63.11 -19.55
N PHE A 929 -9.82 -63.96 -18.54
CA PHE A 929 -10.57 -63.58 -17.34
C PHE A 929 -9.95 -62.40 -16.59
N ALA A 930 -8.62 -62.38 -16.44
CA ALA A 930 -7.90 -61.26 -15.84
C ALA A 930 -8.06 -59.96 -16.66
N LEU A 931 -8.10 -60.06 -18.00
CA LEU A 931 -8.40 -58.91 -18.87
C LEU A 931 -9.87 -58.45 -18.75
N ARG A 932 -10.82 -59.36 -18.54
CA ARG A 932 -12.25 -59.04 -18.40
C ARG A 932 -12.58 -58.37 -17.08
N GLU A 933 -12.05 -58.87 -15.97
CA GLU A 933 -12.26 -58.29 -14.64
C GLU A 933 -11.79 -56.83 -14.63
N ARG A 934 -10.67 -56.57 -15.31
CA ARG A 934 -10.15 -55.24 -15.54
C ARG A 934 -11.06 -54.36 -16.40
N ASP A 935 -11.59 -54.84 -17.53
CA ASP A 935 -12.53 -54.07 -18.36
C ASP A 935 -13.83 -53.74 -17.60
N VAL A 936 -14.29 -54.63 -16.72
CA VAL A 936 -15.46 -54.41 -15.87
C VAL A 936 -15.19 -53.35 -14.80
N ILE A 937 -14.02 -53.36 -14.17
CA ILE A 937 -13.61 -52.32 -13.21
C ILE A 937 -13.45 -50.96 -13.92
N THR A 938 -12.89 -50.96 -15.14
CA THR A 938 -12.71 -49.73 -15.92
C THR A 938 -14.05 -49.15 -16.42
N ALA A 939 -15.03 -50.01 -16.75
CA ALA A 939 -16.38 -49.60 -17.15
C ALA A 939 -17.24 -49.12 -15.98
N ARG A 940 -16.95 -49.57 -14.75
CA ARG A 940 -17.64 -49.14 -13.53
C ARG A 940 -17.24 -47.71 -13.12
N ASN A 941 -16.05 -47.25 -13.52
CA ASN A 941 -15.50 -45.93 -13.21
C ASN A 941 -15.80 -44.86 -14.29
N GLY A 942 -16.98 -44.90 -14.93
CA GLY A 942 -17.60 -43.72 -15.55
C GLY A 942 -17.31 -43.40 -17.02
N ILE A 943 -16.44 -44.11 -17.73
CA ILE A 943 -16.20 -43.83 -19.18
C ILE A 943 -17.24 -44.57 -20.05
N ARG A 944 -18.28 -43.83 -20.49
CA ARG A 944 -19.32 -44.17 -21.50
C ARG A 944 -20.00 -45.54 -21.36
N ARG A 945 -21.26 -45.54 -20.88
CA ARG A 945 -22.17 -46.70 -20.85
C ARG A 945 -22.33 -47.41 -22.21
N ASP A 946 -22.22 -46.69 -23.32
CA ASP A 946 -22.52 -47.26 -24.66
C ASP A 946 -21.41 -48.17 -25.24
N ALA A 947 -20.20 -48.15 -24.69
CA ALA A 947 -19.11 -49.02 -25.16
C ALA A 947 -19.20 -50.46 -24.62
N THR A 948 -19.92 -50.67 -23.52
CA THR A 948 -19.98 -51.96 -22.81
C THR A 948 -20.68 -53.07 -23.62
N GLY A 949 -21.72 -52.72 -24.39
CA GLY A 949 -22.49 -53.69 -25.19
C GLY A 949 -21.77 -54.19 -26.45
N ALA A 950 -20.76 -53.46 -26.95
CA ALA A 950 -19.96 -53.90 -28.10
C ALA A 950 -18.79 -54.81 -27.65
N SER A 951 -18.12 -54.48 -26.55
CA SER A 951 -17.02 -55.31 -26.03
C SER A 951 -17.53 -56.65 -25.51
N GLU A 952 -18.68 -56.68 -24.82
CA GLU A 952 -19.24 -57.92 -24.26
C GLU A 952 -19.63 -58.94 -25.34
N ARG A 953 -20.15 -58.46 -26.49
CA ARG A 953 -20.48 -59.32 -27.64
C ARG A 953 -19.24 -59.89 -28.31
N GLY A 954 -18.19 -59.07 -28.50
CA GLY A 954 -16.90 -59.54 -29.01
C GLY A 954 -16.28 -60.59 -28.08
N TRP A 955 -16.40 -60.39 -26.78
CA TRP A 955 -15.88 -61.30 -25.75
C TRP A 955 -16.55 -62.67 -25.76
N ARG A 956 -17.90 -62.68 -25.79
CA ARG A 956 -18.66 -63.93 -25.87
C ARG A 956 -18.38 -64.69 -27.16
N ALA A 957 -18.21 -63.98 -28.28
CA ALA A 957 -17.86 -64.61 -29.56
C ALA A 957 -16.45 -65.24 -29.53
N GLY A 958 -15.46 -64.55 -28.97
CA GLY A 958 -14.09 -65.06 -28.81
C GLY A 958 -14.02 -66.30 -27.91
N LEU A 959 -14.64 -66.24 -26.72
CA LEU A 959 -14.69 -67.37 -25.78
C LEU A 959 -15.41 -68.57 -26.41
N ASN A 960 -16.54 -68.36 -27.07
CA ASN A 960 -17.28 -69.43 -27.74
C ASN A 960 -16.49 -70.06 -28.89
N CYS A 961 -15.73 -69.28 -29.67
CA CYS A 961 -14.84 -69.83 -30.69
C CYS A 961 -13.73 -70.69 -30.07
N LEU A 962 -13.14 -70.23 -28.98
CA LEU A 962 -12.04 -70.91 -28.29
C LEU A 962 -12.52 -72.23 -27.65
N LEU A 963 -13.69 -72.20 -26.98
CA LEU A 963 -14.36 -73.39 -26.44
C LEU A 963 -14.80 -74.37 -27.55
N ALA A 964 -15.28 -73.86 -28.69
CA ALA A 964 -15.65 -74.70 -29.84
C ALA A 964 -14.42 -75.34 -30.52
N GLY A 965 -13.29 -74.64 -30.54
CA GLY A 965 -11.99 -75.18 -30.99
C GLY A 965 -11.51 -76.30 -30.07
N LEU A 966 -11.52 -76.07 -28.76
CA LEU A 966 -11.17 -77.06 -27.75
C LEU A 966 -12.06 -78.30 -27.82
N ASN A 967 -13.38 -78.11 -27.92
CA ASN A 967 -14.33 -79.22 -28.02
C ASN A 967 -14.02 -80.08 -29.26
N ARG A 968 -13.63 -79.47 -30.39
CA ARG A 968 -13.21 -80.21 -31.59
C ARG A 968 -11.89 -80.96 -31.40
N LEU A 969 -10.94 -80.36 -30.70
CA LEU A 969 -9.61 -80.94 -30.45
C LEU A 969 -9.68 -82.09 -29.43
N LEU A 970 -10.42 -81.90 -28.34
CA LEU A 970 -10.74 -82.94 -27.36
C LEU A 970 -11.55 -84.08 -27.99
N LYS A 971 -12.55 -83.78 -28.83
CA LYS A 971 -13.31 -84.83 -29.56
C LYS A 971 -12.47 -85.62 -30.56
N ARG A 972 -11.35 -85.06 -31.05
CA ARG A 972 -10.37 -85.80 -31.87
C ARG A 972 -9.46 -86.64 -30.99
N ALA A 973 -8.85 -86.05 -29.95
CA ALA A 973 -7.97 -86.77 -29.02
C ALA A 973 -8.67 -87.93 -28.29
N PHE A 974 -9.95 -87.77 -27.94
CA PHE A 974 -10.75 -88.83 -27.30
C PHE A 974 -11.26 -89.90 -28.27
N ARG A 975 -11.21 -89.66 -29.59
CA ARG A 975 -11.73 -90.63 -30.57
C ARG A 975 -10.82 -91.85 -30.71
N ASP A 976 -9.52 -91.68 -30.47
CA ASP A 976 -8.52 -92.67 -30.88
C ASP A 976 -7.66 -93.26 -29.73
N ALA A 977 -7.90 -92.95 -28.44
CA ALA A 977 -7.04 -93.49 -27.37
C ALA A 977 -7.70 -93.67 -25.96
N VAL A 978 -7.95 -94.95 -25.64
CA VAL A 978 -7.85 -95.67 -24.33
C VAL A 978 -8.88 -95.40 -23.18
N PRO A 979 -8.86 -96.19 -22.08
CA PRO A 979 -10.02 -96.87 -21.51
C PRO A 979 -10.74 -96.05 -20.43
N VAL A 980 -11.99 -96.42 -20.15
CA VAL A 980 -12.89 -95.76 -19.18
C VAL A 980 -12.24 -95.47 -17.81
N MET A 981 -11.25 -96.26 -17.37
CA MET A 981 -10.52 -96.05 -16.12
C MET A 981 -9.56 -94.84 -16.13
N LEU A 982 -8.95 -94.48 -17.27
CA LEU A 982 -8.04 -93.34 -17.36
C LEU A 982 -8.82 -92.03 -17.47
N VAL A 983 -9.98 -92.04 -18.13
CA VAL A 983 -10.91 -90.90 -18.19
C VAL A 983 -11.44 -90.55 -16.80
N ALA A 984 -11.76 -91.56 -15.99
CA ALA A 984 -12.16 -91.34 -14.61
C ALA A 984 -11.01 -90.74 -13.77
N ARG A 985 -9.76 -91.19 -13.97
CA ARG A 985 -8.58 -90.64 -13.26
C ARG A 985 -8.22 -89.23 -13.72
N LEU A 986 -8.33 -88.93 -15.01
CA LEU A 986 -8.10 -87.59 -15.57
C LEU A 986 -9.21 -86.63 -15.13
N ALA A 987 -10.47 -87.06 -15.12
CA ALA A 987 -11.57 -86.29 -14.58
C ALA A 987 -11.37 -86.04 -13.07
N THR A 988 -10.96 -87.05 -12.30
CA THR A 988 -10.64 -86.88 -10.88
C THR A 988 -9.46 -85.92 -10.67
N PHE A 989 -8.40 -86.02 -11.48
CA PHE A 989 -7.25 -85.12 -11.43
C PHE A 989 -7.63 -83.68 -11.78
N VAL A 990 -8.44 -83.48 -12.84
CA VAL A 990 -8.95 -82.16 -13.23
C VAL A 990 -9.88 -81.58 -12.16
N ILE A 991 -10.71 -82.40 -11.50
CA ILE A 991 -11.56 -81.98 -10.39
C ILE A 991 -10.72 -81.60 -9.17
N VAL A 992 -9.69 -82.37 -8.84
CA VAL A 992 -8.78 -82.08 -7.71
C VAL A 992 -7.94 -80.84 -7.99
N LEU A 993 -7.42 -80.69 -9.22
CA LEU A 993 -6.65 -79.52 -9.63
C LEU A 993 -7.53 -78.27 -9.66
N ALA A 994 -8.75 -78.37 -10.20
CA ALA A 994 -9.74 -77.29 -10.13
C ALA A 994 -10.09 -76.95 -8.68
N GLY A 995 -10.25 -77.95 -7.81
CA GLY A 995 -10.46 -77.78 -6.37
C GLY A 995 -9.30 -77.08 -5.67
N LEU A 996 -8.05 -77.43 -5.99
CA LEU A 996 -6.85 -76.80 -5.42
C LEU A 996 -6.68 -75.35 -5.91
N ILE A 997 -6.93 -75.09 -7.19
CA ILE A 997 -6.93 -73.73 -7.75
C ILE A 997 -8.02 -72.89 -7.07
N VAL A 998 -9.21 -73.46 -6.87
CA VAL A 998 -10.34 -72.83 -6.17
C VAL A 998 -10.02 -72.56 -4.71
N VAL A 999 -9.38 -73.48 -3.98
CA VAL A 999 -8.97 -73.28 -2.59
C VAL A 999 -7.87 -72.22 -2.48
N SER A 1000 -6.90 -72.22 -3.39
CA SER A 1000 -5.86 -71.17 -3.44
C SER A 1000 -6.46 -69.78 -3.73
N TRP A 1001 -7.47 -69.72 -4.60
CA TRP A 1001 -8.22 -68.48 -4.88
C TRP A 1001 -9.10 -68.04 -3.71
N LEU A 1002 -9.75 -68.99 -3.01
CA LEU A 1002 -10.53 -68.68 -1.80
C LEU A 1002 -9.65 -68.14 -0.67
N LEU A 1003 -8.43 -68.66 -0.52
CA LEU A 1003 -7.46 -68.15 0.45
C LEU A 1003 -6.95 -66.75 0.10
N ALA A 1004 -6.75 -66.45 -1.20
CA ALA A 1004 -6.38 -65.10 -1.66
C ALA A 1004 -7.55 -64.11 -1.52
N ALA A 1005 -8.75 -64.47 -1.96
CA ALA A 1005 -9.94 -63.61 -1.88
C ALA A 1005 -10.42 -63.37 -0.43
N ALA A 1006 -10.19 -64.33 0.48
CA ALA A 1006 -10.48 -64.15 1.90
C ALA A 1006 -9.49 -63.20 2.61
N ALA A 1007 -8.28 -63.03 2.07
CA ALA A 1007 -7.33 -62.05 2.59
C ALA A 1007 -7.72 -60.61 2.20
N ASP A 1008 -8.42 -60.42 1.08
CA ASP A 1008 -8.78 -59.10 0.53
C ASP A 1008 -10.26 -58.70 0.76
N GLY A 1009 -11.06 -59.55 1.41
CA GLY A 1009 -12.41 -59.19 1.89
C GLY A 1009 -13.54 -59.15 0.84
N GLU A 1010 -13.35 -59.75 -0.35
CA GLU A 1010 -14.33 -59.65 -1.44
C GLU A 1010 -15.42 -60.74 -1.42
N PHE A 1011 -16.61 -60.40 -0.90
CA PHE A 1011 -17.76 -61.30 -0.77
C PHE A 1011 -18.40 -61.77 -2.10
N LEU A 1012 -18.23 -61.01 -3.19
CA LEU A 1012 -18.88 -61.29 -4.48
C LEU A 1012 -18.16 -62.40 -5.27
N ALA A 1013 -16.83 -62.48 -5.16
CA ALA A 1013 -16.03 -63.55 -5.75
C ALA A 1013 -16.42 -64.91 -5.15
N ILE A 1014 -16.64 -64.96 -3.83
CA ILE A 1014 -17.10 -66.15 -3.11
C ILE A 1014 -18.48 -66.61 -3.63
N ALA A 1015 -19.41 -65.68 -3.87
CA ALA A 1015 -20.76 -66.00 -4.35
C ALA A 1015 -20.77 -66.57 -5.79
N LEU A 1016 -19.95 -66.02 -6.69
CA LEU A 1016 -19.83 -66.53 -8.07
C LEU A 1016 -19.12 -67.90 -8.10
N LEU A 1017 -18.12 -68.10 -7.25
CA LEU A 1017 -17.44 -69.40 -7.11
C LEU A 1017 -18.37 -70.48 -6.56
N LEU A 1018 -19.21 -70.15 -5.57
CA LEU A 1018 -20.25 -71.04 -5.05
C LEU A 1018 -21.30 -71.37 -6.12
N GLY A 1019 -21.63 -70.43 -7.01
CA GLY A 1019 -22.48 -70.68 -8.18
C GLY A 1019 -21.86 -71.67 -9.17
N LEU A 1020 -20.54 -71.58 -9.41
CA LEU A 1020 -19.82 -72.46 -10.32
C LEU A 1020 -19.63 -73.87 -9.73
N LEU A 1021 -19.33 -73.95 -8.42
CA LEU A 1021 -19.35 -75.19 -7.65
C LEU A 1021 -20.74 -75.84 -7.61
N ALA A 1022 -21.81 -75.04 -7.52
CA ALA A 1022 -23.19 -75.54 -7.61
C ALA A 1022 -23.49 -76.08 -9.02
N GLY A 1023 -22.97 -75.45 -10.08
CA GLY A 1023 -23.09 -75.94 -11.46
C GLY A 1023 -22.36 -77.26 -11.69
N VAL A 1024 -21.12 -77.39 -11.21
CA VAL A 1024 -20.35 -78.65 -11.28
C VAL A 1024 -21.01 -79.73 -10.42
N SER A 1025 -21.46 -79.38 -9.23
CA SER A 1025 -22.22 -80.29 -8.35
C SER A 1025 -23.54 -80.73 -8.99
N TYR A 1026 -24.21 -79.87 -9.75
CA TYR A 1026 -25.44 -80.20 -10.49
C TYR A 1026 -25.15 -81.16 -11.66
N GLY A 1027 -24.03 -80.98 -12.36
CA GLY A 1027 -23.54 -81.93 -13.36
C GLY A 1027 -23.25 -83.31 -12.77
N VAL A 1028 -22.64 -83.37 -11.58
CA VAL A 1028 -22.43 -84.62 -10.83
C VAL A 1028 -23.76 -85.20 -10.31
N TRP A 1029 -24.71 -84.36 -9.90
CA TRP A 1029 -26.05 -84.77 -9.43
C TRP A 1029 -26.87 -85.46 -10.53
N LEU A 1030 -26.70 -85.08 -11.79
CA LEU A 1030 -27.33 -85.74 -12.94
C LEU A 1030 -26.82 -87.17 -13.17
N LEU A 1031 -25.67 -87.54 -12.60
CA LEU A 1031 -25.09 -88.89 -12.69
C LEU A 1031 -25.52 -89.80 -11.51
N VAL A 1032 -26.23 -89.27 -10.51
CA VAL A 1032 -26.69 -90.04 -9.33
C VAL A 1032 -27.98 -90.83 -9.65
N PRO A 1033 -28.12 -92.12 -9.29
CA PRO A 1033 -29.32 -92.93 -9.56
C PRO A 1033 -30.62 -92.34 -8.98
N ALA A 1034 -31.73 -92.43 -9.73
CA ALA A 1034 -33.01 -91.76 -9.45
C ALA A 1034 -33.55 -91.96 -8.01
N ARG A 1035 -33.40 -93.16 -7.44
CA ARG A 1035 -33.80 -93.50 -6.06
C ARG A 1035 -33.16 -92.65 -4.96
N TRP A 1036 -31.99 -92.07 -5.21
CA TRP A 1036 -31.32 -91.16 -4.28
C TRP A 1036 -31.73 -89.69 -4.49
N ARG A 1037 -32.18 -89.32 -5.69
CA ARG A 1037 -32.66 -87.95 -5.97
C ARG A 1037 -33.94 -87.64 -5.21
N GLU A 1038 -34.87 -88.59 -5.11
CA GLU A 1038 -36.12 -88.40 -4.35
C GLU A 1038 -35.88 -88.19 -2.84
N ARG A 1039 -34.91 -88.91 -2.25
CA ARG A 1039 -34.54 -88.71 -0.83
C ARG A 1039 -33.92 -87.34 -0.57
N VAL A 1040 -33.07 -86.87 -1.48
CA VAL A 1040 -32.42 -85.55 -1.38
C VAL A 1040 -33.42 -84.41 -1.62
N ILE A 1041 -34.37 -84.57 -2.55
CA ILE A 1041 -35.46 -83.61 -2.76
C ILE A 1041 -36.36 -83.53 -1.52
N GLY A 1042 -36.68 -84.67 -0.89
CA GLY A 1042 -37.40 -84.69 0.39
C GLY A 1042 -36.63 -84.07 1.56
N TRP A 1043 -35.30 -84.12 1.55
CA TRP A 1043 -34.45 -83.45 2.55
C TRP A 1043 -34.42 -81.93 2.32
N ARG A 1044 -34.30 -81.50 1.06
CA ARG A 1044 -34.35 -80.08 0.65
C ARG A 1044 -35.68 -79.42 1.01
N ARG A 1045 -36.81 -80.11 0.81
CA ARG A 1045 -38.15 -79.60 1.16
C ARG A 1045 -38.30 -79.35 2.67
N ARG A 1046 -37.87 -80.31 3.49
CA ARG A 1046 -37.86 -80.18 4.97
C ARG A 1046 -36.91 -79.10 5.47
N TRP A 1047 -35.79 -78.89 4.78
CA TRP A 1047 -34.83 -77.84 5.12
C TRP A 1047 -35.34 -76.44 4.73
N GLN A 1048 -36.00 -76.31 3.57
CA GLN A 1048 -36.66 -75.06 3.16
C GLN A 1048 -37.84 -74.69 4.08
N GLU A 1049 -38.64 -75.67 4.52
CA GLU A 1049 -39.72 -75.46 5.49
C GLU A 1049 -39.18 -74.98 6.86
N ARG A 1050 -38.02 -75.49 7.31
CA ARG A 1050 -37.35 -75.01 8.53
C ARG A 1050 -36.76 -73.61 8.41
N LEU A 1051 -36.24 -73.24 7.23
CA LEU A 1051 -35.71 -71.90 6.96
C LEU A 1051 -36.81 -70.85 6.83
N LEU A 1052 -37.95 -71.20 6.24
CA LEU A 1052 -39.12 -70.32 6.17
C LEU A 1052 -39.73 -70.09 7.56
N ALA A 1053 -39.76 -71.10 8.43
CA ALA A 1053 -40.19 -70.97 9.82
C ALA A 1053 -39.24 -70.09 10.67
N ALA A 1054 -37.94 -70.03 10.34
CA ALA A 1054 -36.97 -69.16 11.00
C ALA A 1054 -37.05 -67.69 10.54
N LYS A 1055 -37.65 -67.42 9.37
CA LYS A 1055 -37.66 -66.07 8.75
C LYS A 1055 -38.89 -65.23 9.11
N THR A 1056 -39.93 -65.83 9.71
CA THR A 1056 -41.18 -65.15 10.09
C THR A 1056 -41.26 -64.78 11.57
N GLY A 1057 -40.18 -64.93 12.33
CA GLY A 1057 -40.06 -64.41 13.70
C GLY A 1057 -39.86 -62.90 13.70
N SER A 1058 -40.90 -62.18 14.10
CA SER A 1058 -41.01 -60.72 14.19
C SER A 1058 -40.18 -60.11 15.33
N SER A 1059 -39.41 -59.05 15.05
CA SER A 1059 -39.43 -57.82 15.86
C SER A 1059 -38.80 -56.66 15.09
N VAL A 1060 -39.64 -55.65 14.86
CA VAL A 1060 -39.28 -54.30 14.43
C VAL A 1060 -38.66 -53.58 15.63
N GLU A 1061 -37.48 -52.98 15.48
CA GLU A 1061 -37.17 -51.65 16.02
C GLU A 1061 -35.86 -51.07 15.49
N SER A 1062 -35.83 -49.73 15.46
CA SER A 1062 -34.95 -48.78 14.79
C SER A 1062 -33.43 -48.86 15.04
N ARG A 1063 -32.61 -48.45 14.07
CA ARG A 1063 -31.92 -47.13 14.02
C ARG A 1063 -30.90 -47.05 12.88
N ASN A 1064 -30.69 -45.80 12.42
CA ASN A 1064 -29.53 -45.33 11.67
C ASN A 1064 -28.22 -45.85 12.25
N ASP A 1065 -27.38 -46.43 11.38
CA ASP A 1065 -26.08 -45.88 10.96
C ASP A 1065 -25.68 -46.53 9.62
#